data_AF-A0A7S0MX20-F1
#
_entry.id   AF-A0A7S0MX20-F1
#
_cell.length_a   1.000
_cell.length_b   1.000
_cell.length_c   1.000
_cell.angle_alpha   90.00
_cell.angle_beta   90.00
_cell.angle_gamma   90.00
#
_symmetry.space_group_name_H-M   'P 1'
#
loop_
_entity.id
_entity.type
_entity.pdbx_description
1 polymer ?
#
loop_
_entity_poly.entity_id
_entity_poly.type
_entity_poly.pdbx_seq_one_letter_code
_entity_poly.pdbx_strand_id
1 'polypeptide(L)'
;AGAITTLLRLCSVFASSVGGFVTMNVEHILMKQYEATSFASIGDAPPSALQGLAARADEPLKQIGIGSVMEMGQLIFYKRAKAIVNLASFEEADGRAASSAMHLEDIVKKKDSKALLSVLADSPCSVLKGVTAKVEKTLAESLQIKTVRDLAQNKFFTCAESLSVLADTKTGKEPTTPSRALATPSRPADVRSPGQVSNLQLEDYKNTLQSLNERLKFYIDEIRARDETITELNAQLYQAKHNHVTQMDQLDAQYKTVIKEMEGKVDTLHHQELQRLEASVSKAQADLEKELKRSAAAAASVKQLGKEREAAAASHAAAAAELEEVKAARAKEVEQLEAVLVKARADLEKESAKAAAAKATAKAETTKRAAVAAELAETAREVVELKAALEASRQALAKAEGEKSALAGGKADAETALAIQVAAVAAGEKALAHAATKERSALAEAARAHAQDTKKAREAMLLNMHKELDAQRGKLAAEHSAALTEAKAAAVKLRATLEADLRRTSAALSEAECKAEAKEREMTEFRKLYLDLKDRYEKEYGSAVVRIAELTSDVAETQSARDTLQEELGRLMGESASIMDEIERYSTLLSQEESRVGISSPAAPVERSANKRRRVEDGSDYATPSRAAGTPGPRLGLLDSVRKLTGL
;
A
#
# COMPACT_ATOMS: atom_id res chain seq x y z
N ALA A 1 -54.85 47.23 -27.39
CA ALA A 1 -53.48 46.72 -27.59
C ALA A 1 -52.93 46.07 -26.32
N GLY A 2 -52.72 46.80 -25.21
CA GLY A 2 -52.11 46.23 -23.98
C GLY A 2 -52.84 45.02 -23.37
N ALA A 3 -54.17 45.03 -23.33
CA ALA A 3 -54.94 43.90 -22.81
C ALA A 3 -54.81 42.61 -23.66
N ILE A 4 -54.64 42.74 -24.97
CA ILE A 4 -54.47 41.61 -25.89
C ILE A 4 -53.07 40.98 -25.70
N THR A 5 -52.05 41.79 -25.47
CA THR A 5 -50.69 41.30 -25.18
C THR A 5 -50.63 40.55 -23.84
N THR A 6 -51.39 41.00 -22.83
CA THR A 6 -51.49 40.32 -21.53
C THR A 6 -52.27 39.01 -21.64
N LEU A 7 -53.36 38.98 -22.42
CA LEU A 7 -54.14 37.77 -22.68
C LEU A 7 -53.35 36.73 -23.47
N LEU A 8 -52.57 37.14 -24.48
CA LEU A 8 -51.69 36.24 -25.22
C LEU A 8 -50.55 35.68 -24.37
N ARG A 9 -49.99 36.47 -23.43
CA ARG A 9 -49.02 35.96 -22.44
C ARG A 9 -49.67 34.97 -21.48
N LEU A 10 -50.87 35.25 -20.96
CA LEU A 10 -51.60 34.31 -20.10
C LEU A 10 -51.97 33.01 -20.82
N CYS A 11 -52.40 33.08 -22.08
CA CYS A 11 -52.69 31.89 -22.88
C CYS A 11 -51.44 31.05 -23.17
N SER A 12 -50.25 31.66 -23.33
CA SER A 12 -49.00 30.90 -23.49
C SER A 12 -48.57 30.17 -22.21
N VAL A 13 -48.84 30.78 -21.04
CA VAL A 13 -48.56 30.17 -19.73
C VAL A 13 -49.57 29.04 -19.44
N PHE A 14 -50.85 29.23 -19.78
CA PHE A 14 -51.88 28.20 -19.59
C PHE A 14 -51.74 27.03 -20.56
N ALA A 15 -51.37 27.26 -21.83
CA ALA A 15 -51.12 26.20 -22.79
C ALA A 15 -49.95 25.28 -22.39
N SER A 16 -49.02 25.78 -21.57
CA SER A 16 -47.90 24.99 -21.04
C SER A 16 -48.27 24.14 -19.81
N SER A 17 -49.46 24.33 -19.21
CA SER A 17 -49.84 23.76 -17.92
C SER A 17 -50.87 22.61 -18.00
N VAL A 18 -51.54 22.39 -19.14
CA VAL A 18 -52.66 21.43 -19.24
C VAL A 18 -52.26 20.09 -19.88
N GLY A 19 -51.08 20.02 -20.50
CA GLY A 19 -50.43 18.75 -20.77
C GLY A 19 -49.44 18.48 -19.64
N GLY A 20 -49.87 17.84 -18.56
CA GLY A 20 -48.95 17.33 -17.55
C GLY A 20 -48.03 16.31 -18.22
N PHE A 21 -46.92 16.77 -18.78
CA PHE A 21 -45.87 15.89 -19.26
C PHE A 21 -45.49 15.04 -18.08
N VAL A 22 -45.78 13.74 -18.17
CA VAL A 22 -45.29 12.76 -17.22
C VAL A 22 -43.78 12.84 -17.32
N THR A 23 -43.16 13.59 -16.42
CA THR A 23 -41.71 13.68 -16.30
C THR A 23 -41.22 12.27 -16.02
N MET A 24 -40.48 11.72 -16.98
CA MET A 24 -39.90 10.40 -16.82
C MET A 24 -38.82 10.50 -15.74
N ASN A 25 -38.80 9.54 -14.81
CA ASN A 25 -37.82 9.49 -13.72
C ASN A 25 -36.42 9.05 -14.23
N VAL A 26 -35.86 9.80 -15.17
CA VAL A 26 -34.52 9.63 -15.78
C VAL A 26 -33.72 10.94 -15.79
N GLU A 27 -34.11 11.89 -14.92
CA GLU A 27 -33.55 13.26 -14.80
C GLU A 27 -32.05 13.29 -14.46
N HIS A 28 -31.47 12.17 -13.99
CA HIS A 28 -30.05 12.05 -13.67
C HIS A 28 -29.25 11.25 -14.69
N ILE A 29 -29.90 10.79 -15.77
CA ILE A 29 -29.26 10.01 -16.84
C ILE A 29 -29.11 10.87 -18.10
N LEU A 30 -30.01 11.82 -18.32
CA LEU A 30 -30.07 12.62 -19.54
C LEU A 30 -29.67 14.07 -19.29
N MET A 31 -29.15 14.73 -20.31
CA MET A 31 -29.00 16.19 -20.30
C MET A 31 -30.38 16.84 -20.30
N LYS A 32 -30.52 17.98 -19.60
CA LYS A 32 -31.77 18.72 -19.39
C LYS A 32 -32.64 18.93 -20.64
N GLN A 33 -32.01 19.09 -21.80
CA GLN A 33 -32.71 19.29 -23.08
C GLN A 33 -33.42 18.03 -23.62
N TYR A 34 -33.04 16.83 -23.13
CA TYR A 34 -33.61 15.54 -23.55
C TYR A 34 -34.55 14.91 -22.50
N GLU A 35 -34.65 15.46 -21.29
CA GLU A 35 -35.50 14.92 -20.21
C GLU A 35 -36.99 14.86 -20.58
N ALA A 36 -37.46 15.79 -21.40
CA ALA A 36 -38.85 15.85 -21.88
C ALA A 36 -39.09 15.11 -23.20
N THR A 37 -38.07 14.44 -23.76
CA THR A 37 -38.17 13.74 -25.05
C THR A 37 -38.60 12.28 -24.87
N SER A 38 -39.25 11.71 -25.89
CA SER A 38 -39.68 10.31 -25.85
C SER A 38 -38.48 9.35 -25.88
N PHE A 39 -38.60 8.13 -25.33
CA PHE A 39 -37.51 7.14 -25.38
C PHE A 39 -37.03 6.83 -26.81
N ALA A 40 -37.94 6.83 -27.79
CA ALA A 40 -37.56 6.69 -29.20
C ALA A 40 -36.67 7.85 -29.67
N SER A 41 -37.08 9.09 -29.36
CA SER A 41 -36.28 10.29 -29.69
C SER A 41 -34.94 10.33 -28.93
N ILE A 42 -34.89 9.81 -27.71
CA ILE A 42 -33.65 9.68 -26.92
C ILE A 42 -32.73 8.64 -27.56
N GLY A 43 -33.28 7.53 -28.07
CA GLY A 43 -32.52 6.52 -28.81
C GLY A 43 -31.79 7.10 -30.02
N ASP A 44 -32.43 8.01 -30.75
CA ASP A 44 -31.87 8.69 -31.92
C ASP A 44 -30.95 9.88 -31.58
N ALA A 45 -30.93 10.32 -30.31
CA ALA A 45 -30.10 11.43 -29.86
C ALA A 45 -28.59 11.04 -29.85
N PRO A 46 -27.67 12.01 -29.96
CA PRO A 46 -26.23 11.73 -29.89
C PRO A 46 -25.81 11.23 -28.51
N PRO A 47 -24.66 10.55 -28.36
CA PRO A 47 -24.16 10.06 -27.07
C PRO A 47 -24.07 11.15 -25.98
N SER A 48 -23.75 12.39 -26.34
CA SER A 48 -23.76 13.55 -25.42
C SER A 48 -25.12 13.91 -24.84
N ALA A 49 -26.21 13.27 -25.29
CA ALA A 49 -27.50 13.33 -24.62
C ALA A 49 -27.47 12.69 -23.22
N LEU A 50 -26.51 11.78 -22.95
CA LEU A 50 -26.30 11.19 -21.64
C LEU A 50 -25.54 12.15 -20.72
N GLN A 51 -26.08 12.39 -19.51
CA GLN A 51 -25.48 13.29 -18.53
C GLN A 51 -24.09 12.81 -18.12
N GLY A 52 -23.10 13.70 -18.24
CA GLY A 52 -21.70 13.42 -17.93
C GLY A 52 -20.87 13.00 -19.13
N LEU A 53 -21.46 12.82 -20.31
CA LEU A 53 -20.74 12.65 -21.57
C LEU A 53 -20.62 14.01 -22.29
N ALA A 54 -19.39 14.50 -22.44
CA ALA A 54 -19.17 15.80 -23.07
C ALA A 54 -19.41 15.74 -24.59
N ALA A 55 -19.94 16.82 -25.19
CA ALA A 55 -20.18 16.91 -26.64
C ALA A 55 -18.94 16.62 -27.52
N ARG A 56 -17.73 16.87 -27.00
CA ARG A 56 -16.46 16.50 -27.67
C ARG A 56 -16.27 14.99 -27.87
N ALA A 57 -17.02 14.14 -27.16
CA ALA A 57 -16.96 12.69 -27.30
C ALA A 57 -17.78 12.16 -28.49
N ASP A 58 -18.74 12.95 -29.00
CA ASP A 58 -19.61 12.51 -30.10
C ASP A 58 -18.83 12.25 -31.39
N GLU A 59 -17.88 13.14 -31.74
CA GLU A 59 -17.09 13.01 -32.97
C GLU A 59 -16.18 11.75 -32.94
N PRO A 60 -15.38 11.50 -31.89
CA PRO A 60 -14.65 10.24 -31.75
C PRO A 60 -15.55 9.00 -31.77
N LEU A 61 -16.70 9.02 -31.09
CA LEU A 61 -17.63 7.88 -31.06
C LEU A 61 -18.26 7.62 -32.43
N LYS A 62 -18.57 8.67 -33.18
CA LYS A 62 -19.04 8.56 -34.56
C LYS A 62 -18.01 7.90 -35.49
N GLN A 63 -16.71 8.13 -35.25
CA GLN A 63 -15.64 7.47 -36.02
C GLN A 63 -15.56 5.95 -35.81
N ILE A 64 -16.16 5.43 -34.75
CA ILE A 64 -16.27 3.98 -34.47
C ILE A 64 -17.68 3.43 -34.74
N GLY A 65 -18.55 4.23 -35.38
CA GLY A 65 -19.90 3.82 -35.77
C GLY A 65 -20.93 3.95 -34.65
N ILE A 66 -20.70 4.85 -33.68
CA ILE A 66 -21.65 5.17 -32.61
C ILE A 66 -22.09 6.62 -32.79
N GLY A 67 -23.14 6.83 -33.57
CA GLY A 67 -23.77 8.12 -33.83
C GLY A 67 -24.92 8.46 -32.89
N SER A 68 -25.52 7.45 -32.23
CA SER A 68 -26.68 7.64 -31.34
C SER A 68 -26.59 6.84 -30.04
N VAL A 69 -27.43 7.20 -29.06
CA VAL A 69 -27.58 6.44 -27.80
C VAL A 69 -28.02 5.00 -28.08
N MET A 70 -28.90 4.78 -29.05
CA MET A 70 -29.34 3.44 -29.46
C MET A 70 -28.17 2.60 -30.00
N GLU A 71 -27.37 3.17 -30.91
CA GLU A 71 -26.18 2.47 -31.45
C GLU A 71 -25.15 2.18 -30.35
N MET A 72 -25.01 3.08 -29.37
CA MET A 72 -24.14 2.88 -28.21
C MET A 72 -24.60 1.68 -27.36
N GLY A 73 -25.90 1.57 -27.09
CA GLY A 73 -26.48 0.45 -26.32
C GLY A 73 -26.48 -0.89 -27.07
N GLN A 74 -26.53 -0.86 -28.40
CA GLN A 74 -26.54 -2.06 -29.25
C GLN A 74 -25.14 -2.55 -29.65
N LEU A 75 -24.09 -1.87 -29.23
CA LEU A 75 -22.72 -2.15 -29.61
C LEU A 75 -22.28 -3.58 -29.26
N ILE A 76 -21.93 -4.37 -30.28
CA ILE A 76 -21.71 -5.81 -30.12
C ILE A 76 -20.57 -6.15 -29.16
N PHE A 77 -19.49 -5.37 -29.16
CA PHE A 77 -18.35 -5.61 -28.28
C PHE A 77 -18.61 -5.20 -26.83
N TYR A 78 -19.50 -4.23 -26.57
CA TYR A 78 -20.00 -3.96 -25.22
C TYR A 78 -20.78 -5.15 -24.67
N LYS A 79 -21.72 -5.70 -25.45
CA LYS A 79 -22.50 -6.90 -25.05
C LYS A 79 -21.60 -8.10 -24.77
N ARG A 80 -20.57 -8.30 -25.59
CA ARG A 80 -19.54 -9.33 -25.39
C ARG A 80 -18.74 -9.11 -24.10
N ALA A 81 -18.28 -7.88 -23.86
CA ALA A 81 -17.56 -7.52 -22.64
C ALA A 81 -18.40 -7.78 -21.39
N LYS A 82 -19.66 -7.33 -21.40
CA LYS A 82 -20.63 -7.55 -20.32
C LYS A 82 -20.85 -9.04 -20.04
N ALA A 83 -21.00 -9.86 -21.09
CA ALA A 83 -21.12 -11.31 -20.95
C ALA A 83 -19.87 -11.94 -20.33
N ILE A 84 -18.66 -11.55 -20.77
CA ILE A 84 -17.40 -12.07 -20.22
C ILE A 84 -17.29 -11.73 -18.73
N VAL A 85 -17.53 -10.48 -18.34
CA VAL A 85 -17.40 -10.04 -16.95
C VAL A 85 -18.44 -10.69 -16.04
N ASN A 86 -19.68 -10.83 -16.51
CA ASN A 86 -20.73 -11.50 -15.76
C ASN A 86 -20.45 -13.00 -15.59
N LEU A 87 -19.88 -13.67 -16.59
CA LEU A 87 -19.54 -15.09 -16.50
C LEU A 87 -18.25 -15.34 -15.72
N ALA A 88 -17.33 -14.37 -15.67
CA ALA A 88 -16.10 -14.46 -14.92
C ALA A 88 -16.32 -14.66 -13.41
N SER A 89 -17.44 -14.17 -12.84
CA SER A 89 -17.77 -14.42 -11.42
C SER A 89 -18.23 -15.85 -11.12
N PHE A 90 -18.55 -16.64 -12.15
CA PHE A 90 -18.95 -18.04 -12.04
C PHE A 90 -17.84 -19.00 -12.49
N GLU A 91 -16.64 -18.49 -12.77
CA GLU A 91 -15.48 -19.29 -13.13
C GLU A 91 -14.90 -20.01 -11.89
N GLU A 92 -14.63 -21.31 -12.00
CA GLU A 92 -13.98 -22.09 -10.94
C GLU A 92 -12.48 -21.75 -10.85
N ALA A 93 -11.92 -21.74 -9.63
CA ALA A 93 -10.55 -21.28 -9.37
C ALA A 93 -9.47 -22.09 -10.11
N ASP A 94 -9.70 -23.39 -10.33
CA ASP A 94 -8.79 -24.28 -11.04
C ASP A 94 -8.97 -24.23 -12.57
N GLY A 95 -9.84 -23.33 -13.06
CA GLY A 95 -10.26 -23.28 -14.44
C GLY A 95 -11.13 -24.49 -14.82
N ARG A 96 -11.67 -24.47 -16.03
CA ARG A 96 -12.54 -25.52 -16.53
C ARG A 96 -11.72 -26.73 -17.01
N ALA A 97 -12.27 -27.95 -16.85
CA ALA A 97 -11.70 -29.16 -17.44
C ALA A 97 -11.41 -28.98 -18.93
N ALA A 98 -10.22 -29.39 -19.39
CA ALA A 98 -9.73 -29.19 -20.77
C ALA A 98 -10.63 -29.75 -21.89
N SER A 99 -11.60 -30.60 -21.55
CA SER A 99 -12.61 -31.17 -22.47
C SER A 99 -13.80 -30.24 -22.73
N SER A 100 -14.01 -29.21 -21.93
CA SER A 100 -15.14 -28.28 -22.10
C SER A 100 -14.81 -27.21 -23.14
N ALA A 101 -15.13 -27.48 -24.40
CA ALA A 101 -15.01 -26.51 -25.49
C ALA A 101 -16.03 -25.38 -25.31
N MET A 102 -15.66 -24.30 -24.62
CA MET A 102 -16.43 -23.06 -24.65
C MET A 102 -16.09 -22.33 -25.97
N HIS A 103 -17.09 -22.11 -26.82
CA HIS A 103 -16.91 -21.47 -28.12
C HIS A 103 -16.71 -19.95 -27.98
N LEU A 104 -15.59 -19.52 -27.38
CA LEU A 104 -15.19 -18.11 -27.29
C LEU A 104 -14.58 -17.57 -28.58
N GLU A 105 -14.34 -18.42 -29.59
CA GLU A 105 -13.70 -18.07 -30.87
C GLU A 105 -14.46 -17.01 -31.69
N ASP A 106 -15.76 -16.83 -31.41
CA ASP A 106 -16.59 -15.80 -32.02
C ASP A 106 -16.64 -14.49 -31.23
N ILE A 107 -16.16 -14.50 -29.99
CA ILE A 107 -16.20 -13.37 -29.06
C ILE A 107 -14.82 -12.72 -28.95
N VAL A 108 -13.77 -13.53 -28.79
CA VAL A 108 -12.38 -13.07 -28.61
C VAL A 108 -11.49 -13.46 -29.79
N LYS A 109 -10.33 -12.83 -29.92
CA LYS A 109 -9.34 -13.19 -30.94
C LYS A 109 -8.79 -14.60 -30.69
N LYS A 110 -8.44 -15.31 -31.76
CA LYS A 110 -7.98 -16.72 -31.72
C LYS A 110 -6.82 -16.98 -30.75
N LYS A 111 -5.94 -15.99 -30.54
CA LYS A 111 -4.80 -16.10 -29.61
C LYS A 111 -5.23 -16.12 -28.13
N ASP A 112 -6.39 -15.54 -27.81
CA ASP A 112 -6.88 -15.33 -26.45
C ASP A 112 -8.06 -16.27 -26.12
N SER A 113 -8.50 -17.13 -27.05
CA SER A 113 -9.65 -18.02 -26.87
C SER A 113 -9.44 -19.11 -25.80
N LYS A 114 -8.20 -19.31 -25.36
CA LYS A 114 -7.82 -20.25 -24.28
C LYS A 114 -7.61 -19.58 -22.93
N ALA A 115 -7.71 -18.25 -22.84
CA ALA A 115 -7.54 -17.55 -21.58
C ALA A 115 -8.78 -17.72 -20.68
N LEU A 116 -8.56 -17.68 -19.36
CA LEU A 116 -9.63 -17.68 -18.36
C LEU A 116 -10.49 -16.42 -18.51
N LEU A 117 -11.78 -16.50 -18.20
CA LEU A 117 -12.72 -15.38 -18.31
C LEU A 117 -12.34 -14.23 -17.37
N SER A 118 -11.84 -14.54 -16.17
CA SER A 118 -11.26 -13.59 -15.23
C SER A 118 -10.08 -12.82 -15.85
N VAL A 119 -9.15 -13.51 -16.50
CA VAL A 119 -8.02 -12.90 -17.21
C VAL A 119 -8.48 -12.08 -18.42
N LEU A 120 -9.49 -12.57 -19.16
CA LEU A 120 -10.08 -11.84 -20.30
C LEU A 120 -10.80 -10.56 -19.86
N ALA A 121 -11.44 -10.56 -18.69
CA ALA A 121 -12.09 -9.38 -18.13
C ALA A 121 -11.07 -8.26 -17.86
N ASP A 122 -9.90 -8.60 -17.33
CA ASP A 122 -8.86 -7.60 -17.01
C ASP A 122 -7.93 -7.30 -18.21
N SER A 123 -8.11 -8.00 -19.32
CA SER A 123 -7.34 -7.79 -20.54
C SER A 123 -7.76 -6.52 -21.31
N PRO A 124 -6.91 -5.97 -22.19
CA PRO A 124 -7.25 -4.85 -23.04
C PRO A 124 -8.45 -5.12 -23.96
N CYS A 125 -9.21 -4.07 -24.32
CA CYS A 125 -10.36 -4.20 -25.22
C CYS A 125 -10.00 -4.79 -26.60
N SER A 126 -8.75 -4.66 -27.04
CA SER A 126 -8.25 -5.31 -28.26
C SER A 126 -8.32 -6.83 -28.25
N VAL A 127 -8.56 -7.50 -27.12
CA VAL A 127 -8.79 -8.95 -27.09
C VAL A 127 -10.13 -9.35 -27.74
N LEU A 128 -11.12 -8.45 -27.75
CA LEU A 128 -12.43 -8.71 -28.35
C LEU A 128 -12.35 -8.72 -29.89
N LYS A 129 -13.04 -9.69 -30.51
CA LYS A 129 -13.16 -9.79 -31.97
C LYS A 129 -13.98 -8.59 -32.48
N GLY A 130 -13.44 -7.90 -33.48
CA GLY A 130 -14.05 -6.67 -34.05
C GLY A 130 -13.52 -5.36 -33.45
N VAL A 131 -12.80 -5.40 -32.32
CA VAL A 131 -12.13 -4.20 -31.79
C VAL A 131 -10.79 -4.02 -32.51
N THR A 132 -10.75 -3.00 -33.38
CA THR A 132 -9.52 -2.56 -34.07
C THR A 132 -8.72 -1.64 -33.16
N ALA A 133 -7.42 -1.44 -33.45
CA ALA A 133 -6.57 -0.52 -32.68
C ALA A 133 -7.11 0.92 -32.67
N LYS A 134 -7.81 1.32 -33.75
CA LYS A 134 -8.50 2.61 -33.81
C LYS A 134 -9.64 2.69 -32.79
N VAL A 135 -10.47 1.64 -32.71
CA VAL A 135 -11.59 1.57 -31.76
C VAL A 135 -11.08 1.58 -30.32
N GLU A 136 -10.06 0.78 -30.01
CA GLU A 136 -9.43 0.76 -28.69
C GLU A 136 -8.88 2.13 -28.28
N LYS A 137 -8.16 2.81 -29.20
CA LYS A 137 -7.64 4.16 -28.96
C LYS A 137 -8.78 5.16 -28.69
N THR A 138 -9.84 5.14 -29.49
CA THR A 138 -11.00 6.02 -29.31
C THR A 138 -11.68 5.79 -27.96
N LEU A 139 -11.87 4.52 -27.54
CA LEU A 139 -12.46 4.17 -26.26
C LEU A 139 -11.58 4.62 -25.08
N ALA A 140 -10.26 4.45 -25.18
CA ALA A 140 -9.31 4.85 -24.16
C ALA A 140 -9.21 6.38 -24.01
N GLU A 141 -9.20 7.13 -25.11
CA GLU A 141 -9.06 8.59 -25.10
C GLU A 141 -10.38 9.30 -24.72
N SER A 142 -11.51 8.82 -25.25
CA SER A 142 -12.80 9.51 -25.10
C SER A 142 -13.55 9.12 -23.83
N LEU A 143 -13.47 7.85 -23.44
CA LEU A 143 -14.25 7.27 -22.34
C LEU A 143 -13.40 6.74 -21.20
N GLN A 144 -12.06 6.81 -21.31
CA GLN A 144 -11.11 6.26 -20.33
C GLN A 144 -11.26 4.74 -20.12
N ILE A 145 -11.76 4.03 -21.13
CA ILE A 145 -11.97 2.58 -21.10
C ILE A 145 -10.70 1.88 -21.60
N LYS A 146 -10.00 1.13 -20.73
CA LYS A 146 -8.77 0.44 -21.08
C LYS A 146 -8.97 -1.08 -21.18
N THR A 147 -9.73 -1.64 -20.25
CA THR A 147 -9.95 -3.09 -20.13
C THR A 147 -11.34 -3.52 -20.57
N VAL A 148 -11.53 -4.82 -20.81
CA VAL A 148 -12.86 -5.40 -21.07
C VAL A 148 -13.80 -5.16 -19.89
N ARG A 149 -13.30 -5.19 -18.65
CA ARG A 149 -14.04 -4.86 -17.43
C ARG A 149 -14.50 -3.42 -17.41
N ASP A 150 -13.61 -2.47 -17.74
CA ASP A 150 -13.97 -1.06 -17.83
C ASP A 150 -15.11 -0.83 -18.84
N LEU A 151 -15.06 -1.53 -19.99
CA LEU A 151 -16.09 -1.44 -21.02
C LEU A 151 -17.43 -1.99 -20.52
N ALA A 152 -17.43 -3.16 -19.89
CA ALA A 152 -18.62 -3.82 -19.38
C ALA A 152 -19.31 -3.03 -18.26
N GLN A 153 -18.53 -2.42 -17.37
CA GLN A 153 -19.02 -1.69 -16.20
C GLN A 153 -19.23 -0.20 -16.45
N ASN A 154 -18.98 0.27 -17.68
CA ASN A 154 -19.13 1.67 -18.00
C ASN A 154 -20.60 2.12 -17.92
N LYS A 155 -20.87 3.11 -17.07
CA LYS A 155 -22.22 3.62 -16.82
C LYS A 155 -22.95 4.09 -18.08
N PHE A 156 -22.24 4.69 -19.04
CA PHE A 156 -22.88 5.27 -20.23
C PHE A 156 -23.42 4.18 -21.15
N PHE A 157 -22.66 3.10 -21.34
CA PHE A 157 -23.13 1.95 -22.13
C PHE A 157 -24.30 1.23 -21.45
N THR A 158 -24.28 1.07 -20.12
CA THR A 158 -25.38 0.48 -19.36
C THR A 158 -26.66 1.31 -19.45
N CYS A 159 -26.55 2.64 -19.35
CA CYS A 159 -27.67 3.56 -19.54
C CYS A 159 -28.20 3.50 -20.97
N ALA A 160 -27.31 3.52 -21.97
CA ALA A 160 -27.66 3.45 -23.38
C ALA A 160 -28.37 2.14 -23.74
N GLU A 161 -27.89 0.99 -23.24
CA GLU A 161 -28.54 -0.31 -23.40
C GLU A 161 -29.95 -0.30 -22.80
N SER A 162 -30.10 0.18 -21.56
CA SER A 162 -31.41 0.28 -20.89
C SER A 162 -32.38 1.18 -21.66
N LEU A 163 -31.91 2.33 -22.14
CA LEU A 163 -32.71 3.26 -22.96
C LEU A 163 -33.09 2.64 -24.30
N SER A 164 -32.21 1.86 -24.93
CA SER A 164 -32.52 1.17 -26.19
C SER A 164 -33.64 0.13 -26.02
N VAL A 165 -33.61 -0.64 -24.93
CA VAL A 165 -34.68 -1.60 -24.61
C VAL A 165 -36.00 -0.88 -24.35
N LEU A 166 -35.97 0.25 -23.64
CA LEU A 166 -37.18 1.06 -23.39
C LEU A 166 -37.71 1.72 -24.66
N ALA A 167 -36.83 2.14 -25.58
CA ALA A 167 -37.23 2.68 -26.87
C ALA A 167 -38.02 1.66 -27.70
N ASP A 168 -37.59 0.40 -27.71
CA ASP A 168 -38.25 -0.68 -28.45
C ASP A 168 -39.69 -0.95 -27.95
N THR A 169 -39.91 -0.87 -26.64
CA THR A 169 -41.21 -1.17 -26.01
C THR A 169 -42.36 -0.21 -26.36
N LYS A 170 -42.07 0.99 -26.89
CA LYS A 170 -43.10 1.99 -27.25
C LYS A 170 -43.56 1.93 -28.70
N THR A 171 -42.94 1.13 -29.55
CA THR A 171 -43.50 0.86 -30.87
C THR A 171 -44.65 -0.14 -30.70
N GLY A 172 -45.84 0.37 -30.38
CA GLY A 172 -47.09 -0.40 -30.31
C GLY A 172 -47.49 -0.99 -31.66
N LYS A 173 -46.66 -1.84 -32.25
CA LYS A 173 -47.14 -2.94 -33.08
C LYS A 173 -47.87 -3.86 -32.11
N GLU A 174 -49.13 -3.55 -31.85
CA GLU A 174 -50.03 -4.51 -31.22
C GLU A 174 -49.84 -5.86 -31.94
N PRO A 175 -49.66 -6.97 -31.21
CA PRO A 175 -49.71 -8.27 -31.85
C PRO A 175 -51.05 -8.35 -32.55
N THR A 176 -51.02 -8.38 -33.88
CA THR A 176 -52.20 -8.45 -34.76
C THR A 176 -52.97 -9.71 -34.43
N THR A 177 -53.84 -9.59 -33.43
CA THR A 177 -54.80 -10.60 -33.05
C THR A 177 -55.97 -10.40 -34.02
N PRO A 178 -56.37 -11.40 -34.80
CA PRO A 178 -57.40 -11.24 -35.81
C PRO A 178 -58.71 -10.82 -35.13
N SER A 179 -59.08 -9.56 -35.32
CA SER A 179 -60.34 -8.98 -34.84
C SER A 179 -61.50 -9.77 -35.46
N ARG A 180 -62.10 -10.63 -34.64
CA ARG A 180 -63.28 -11.42 -34.98
C ARG A 180 -64.47 -10.47 -34.94
N ALA A 181 -64.85 -9.97 -36.12
CA ALA A 181 -66.03 -9.14 -36.34
C ALA A 181 -67.26 -9.80 -35.71
N LEU A 182 -67.79 -9.18 -34.65
CA LEU A 182 -69.08 -9.50 -34.06
C LEU A 182 -70.18 -9.18 -35.09
N ALA A 183 -70.88 -10.23 -35.51
CA ALA A 183 -72.03 -10.14 -36.39
C ALA A 183 -73.14 -9.32 -35.71
N THR A 184 -73.55 -8.24 -36.37
CA THR A 184 -74.73 -7.47 -36.01
C THR A 184 -75.98 -8.33 -36.20
N PRO A 185 -76.87 -8.45 -35.19
CA PRO A 185 -78.13 -9.17 -35.37
C PRO A 185 -79.01 -8.40 -36.37
N SER A 186 -79.38 -9.10 -37.44
CA SER A 186 -80.28 -8.66 -38.49
C SER A 186 -81.65 -8.26 -37.92
N ARG A 187 -81.98 -6.99 -38.09
CA ARG A 187 -83.27 -6.35 -37.81
C ARG A 187 -84.41 -7.13 -38.50
N PRO A 188 -85.43 -7.63 -37.78
CA PRO A 188 -86.56 -8.30 -38.39
C PRO A 188 -87.39 -7.28 -39.20
N ALA A 189 -87.41 -7.48 -40.51
CA ALA A 189 -88.26 -6.76 -41.43
C ALA A 189 -89.60 -7.50 -41.53
N ASP A 190 -90.63 -7.03 -40.81
CA ASP A 190 -92.02 -7.28 -41.18
C ASP A 190 -92.94 -6.31 -40.42
N VAL A 191 -93.18 -5.15 -41.04
CA VAL A 191 -94.20 -4.19 -40.62
C VAL A 191 -95.54 -4.67 -41.17
N ARG A 192 -96.33 -5.34 -40.33
CA ARG A 192 -97.74 -5.66 -40.61
C ARG A 192 -98.59 -4.40 -40.50
N SER A 193 -99.61 -4.34 -41.35
CA SER A 193 -100.54 -3.22 -41.53
C SER A 193 -101.29 -2.81 -40.25
N PRO A 194 -101.59 -1.51 -40.01
CA PRO A 194 -101.97 -0.94 -38.71
C PRO A 194 -103.44 -1.18 -38.25
N GLY A 195 -104.12 -2.22 -38.73
CA GLY A 195 -105.59 -2.28 -38.68
C GLY A 195 -106.25 -3.02 -37.51
N GLN A 196 -105.54 -3.87 -36.76
CA GLN A 196 -106.14 -4.65 -35.67
C GLN A 196 -105.09 -4.96 -34.59
N VAL A 197 -104.82 -3.98 -33.72
CA VAL A 197 -104.16 -4.26 -32.43
C VAL A 197 -105.23 -4.86 -31.53
N SER A 198 -105.37 -6.19 -31.56
CA SER A 198 -106.26 -6.90 -30.64
C SER A 198 -105.85 -6.64 -29.19
N ASN A 199 -106.80 -6.51 -28.26
CA ASN A 199 -106.54 -6.37 -26.81
C ASN A 199 -105.51 -7.38 -26.24
N LEU A 200 -105.30 -8.52 -26.92
CA LEU A 200 -104.25 -9.49 -26.62
C LEU A 200 -102.83 -8.88 -26.65
N GLN A 201 -102.53 -8.00 -27.62
CA GLN A 201 -101.20 -7.41 -27.78
C GLN A 201 -100.88 -6.42 -26.67
N LEU A 202 -101.88 -5.70 -26.14
CA LEU A 202 -101.66 -4.75 -25.04
C LEU A 202 -101.30 -5.48 -23.74
N GLU A 203 -101.91 -6.64 -23.50
CA GLU A 203 -101.65 -7.45 -22.31
C GLU A 203 -100.29 -8.15 -22.41
N ASP A 204 -99.89 -8.60 -23.60
CA ASP A 204 -98.53 -9.08 -23.87
C ASP A 204 -97.48 -7.99 -23.60
N TYR A 205 -97.73 -6.74 -24.03
CA TYR A 205 -96.82 -5.61 -23.73
C TYR A 205 -96.73 -5.31 -22.23
N LYS A 206 -97.84 -5.35 -21.48
CA LYS A 206 -97.82 -5.18 -20.02
C LYS A 206 -97.02 -6.29 -19.33
N ASN A 207 -97.22 -7.54 -19.73
CA ASN A 207 -96.47 -8.68 -19.19
C ASN A 207 -94.97 -8.55 -19.50
N THR A 208 -94.63 -8.06 -20.70
CA THR A 208 -93.24 -7.82 -21.11
C THR A 208 -92.61 -6.70 -20.29
N LEU A 209 -93.31 -5.59 -20.08
CA LEU A 209 -92.86 -4.48 -19.23
C LEU A 209 -92.71 -4.89 -17.76
N GLN A 210 -93.63 -5.71 -17.25
CA GLN A 210 -93.55 -6.22 -15.89
C GLN A 210 -92.33 -7.13 -15.71
N SER A 211 -92.11 -8.06 -16.66
CA SER A 211 -90.92 -8.91 -16.68
C SER A 211 -89.62 -8.10 -16.80
N LEU A 212 -89.61 -7.05 -17.62
CA LEU A 212 -88.46 -6.17 -17.78
C LEU A 212 -88.16 -5.40 -16.48
N ASN A 213 -89.19 -4.91 -15.79
CA ASN A 213 -89.06 -4.24 -14.49
C ASN A 213 -88.54 -5.19 -13.41
N GLU A 214 -89.00 -6.44 -13.38
CA GLU A 214 -88.49 -7.46 -12.43
C GLU A 214 -87.01 -7.76 -12.69
N ARG A 215 -86.60 -7.90 -13.96
CA ARG A 215 -85.19 -8.02 -14.35
C ARG A 215 -84.38 -6.78 -13.97
N LEU A 216 -84.89 -5.58 -14.24
CA LEU A 216 -84.22 -4.33 -13.90
C LEU A 216 -83.97 -4.24 -12.39
N LYS A 217 -84.98 -4.60 -11.58
CA LYS A 217 -84.88 -4.64 -10.13
C LYS A 217 -83.83 -5.65 -9.67
N PHE A 218 -83.82 -6.85 -10.25
CA PHE A 218 -82.80 -7.86 -9.98
C PHE A 218 -81.38 -7.33 -10.24
N TYR A 219 -81.14 -6.71 -11.40
CA TYR A 219 -79.82 -6.15 -11.73
C TYR A 219 -79.41 -4.99 -10.82
N ILE A 220 -80.34 -4.12 -10.43
CA ILE A 220 -80.07 -3.05 -9.47
C ILE A 220 -79.66 -3.62 -8.11
N ASP A 221 -80.37 -4.64 -7.64
CA ASP A 221 -80.06 -5.29 -6.36
C ASP A 221 -78.71 -6.03 -6.43
N GLU A 222 -78.38 -6.68 -7.56
CA GLU A 222 -77.07 -7.34 -7.75
C GLU A 222 -75.91 -6.34 -7.85
N ILE A 223 -76.09 -5.21 -8.54
CA ILE A 223 -75.07 -4.13 -8.58
C ILE A 223 -74.83 -3.58 -7.18
N ARG A 224 -75.89 -3.36 -6.38
CA ARG A 224 -75.75 -2.91 -4.99
C ARG A 224 -74.97 -3.90 -4.14
N ALA A 225 -75.29 -5.20 -4.24
CA ALA A 225 -74.56 -6.24 -3.53
C ALA A 225 -73.06 -6.29 -3.92
N ARG A 226 -72.73 -6.05 -5.20
CA ARG A 226 -71.33 -5.95 -5.65
C ARG A 226 -70.65 -4.68 -5.16
N ASP A 227 -71.34 -3.55 -5.14
CA ASP A 227 -70.79 -2.29 -4.59
C ASP A 227 -70.48 -2.43 -3.08
N GLU A 228 -71.32 -3.13 -2.32
CA GLU A 228 -71.04 -3.49 -0.93
C GLU A 228 -69.80 -4.39 -0.81
N THR A 229 -69.69 -5.41 -1.65
CA THR A 229 -68.53 -6.33 -1.69
C THR A 229 -67.23 -5.58 -2.03
N ILE A 230 -67.26 -4.68 -3.02
CA ILE A 230 -66.12 -3.84 -3.39
C ILE A 230 -65.71 -2.93 -2.23
N THR A 231 -66.69 -2.39 -1.50
CA THR A 231 -66.44 -1.55 -0.33
C THR A 231 -65.74 -2.34 0.78
N GLU A 232 -66.19 -3.57 1.03
CA GLU A 232 -65.59 -4.46 2.02
C GLU A 232 -64.17 -4.90 1.62
N LEU A 233 -63.96 -5.29 0.35
CA LEU A 233 -62.63 -5.65 -0.17
C LEU A 233 -61.65 -4.48 -0.10
N ASN A 234 -62.10 -3.26 -0.44
CA ASN A 234 -61.27 -2.07 -0.30
C ASN A 234 -60.90 -1.82 1.17
N ALA A 235 -61.82 -1.98 2.11
CA ALA A 235 -61.53 -1.85 3.53
C ALA A 235 -60.48 -2.88 3.99
N GLN A 236 -60.61 -4.14 3.56
CA GLN A 236 -59.62 -5.19 3.81
C GLN A 236 -58.25 -4.86 3.20
N LEU A 237 -58.22 -4.33 1.98
CA LEU A 237 -56.98 -3.90 1.30
C LEU A 237 -56.30 -2.74 2.03
N TYR A 238 -57.06 -1.75 2.50
CA TYR A 238 -56.53 -0.66 3.33
C TYR A 238 -55.96 -1.19 4.65
N GLN A 239 -56.67 -2.10 5.32
CA GLN A 239 -56.21 -2.70 6.56
C GLN A 239 -54.94 -3.55 6.35
N ALA A 240 -54.88 -4.34 5.27
CA ALA A 240 -53.70 -5.12 4.92
C ALA A 240 -52.48 -4.23 4.63
N LYS A 241 -52.66 -3.15 3.85
CA LYS A 241 -51.61 -2.15 3.60
C LYS A 241 -51.13 -1.49 4.89
N HIS A 242 -52.05 -1.10 5.77
CA HIS A 242 -51.71 -0.48 7.05
C HIS A 242 -50.94 -1.43 7.96
N ASN A 243 -51.37 -2.69 8.06
CA ASN A 243 -50.68 -3.73 8.82
C ASN A 243 -49.27 -3.97 8.28
N HIS A 244 -49.10 -4.04 6.96
CA HIS A 244 -47.80 -4.20 6.32
C HIS A 244 -46.86 -3.02 6.63
N VAL A 245 -47.33 -1.77 6.52
CA VAL A 245 -46.53 -0.59 6.89
C VAL A 245 -46.13 -0.64 8.37
N THR A 246 -47.07 -1.00 9.25
CA THR A 246 -46.79 -1.11 10.69
C THR A 246 -45.76 -2.21 11.00
N GLN A 247 -45.82 -3.35 10.30
CA GLN A 247 -44.82 -4.42 10.41
C GLN A 247 -43.44 -3.97 9.91
N MET A 248 -43.40 -3.22 8.81
CA MET A 248 -42.16 -2.64 8.28
C MET A 248 -41.53 -1.65 9.26
N ASP A 249 -42.33 -0.79 9.89
CA ASP A 249 -41.85 0.16 10.91
C ASP A 249 -41.31 -0.56 12.15
N GLN A 250 -41.96 -1.65 12.58
CA GLN A 250 -41.48 -2.49 13.68
C GLN A 250 -40.15 -3.18 13.35
N LEU A 251 -40.02 -3.71 12.13
CA LEU A 251 -38.78 -4.32 11.64
C LEU A 251 -37.66 -3.27 11.54
N ASP A 252 -37.93 -2.09 10.98
CA ASP A 252 -36.94 -0.99 10.91
C ASP A 252 -36.48 -0.56 12.30
N ALA A 253 -37.40 -0.48 13.28
CA ALA A 253 -37.05 -0.19 14.66
C ALA A 253 -36.18 -1.29 15.30
N GLN A 254 -36.46 -2.58 15.01
CA GLN A 254 -35.62 -3.69 15.43
C GLN A 254 -34.23 -3.63 14.79
N TYR A 255 -34.13 -3.39 13.48
CA TYR A 255 -32.87 -3.22 12.77
C TYR A 255 -32.04 -2.07 13.34
N LYS A 256 -32.65 -0.90 13.58
CA LYS A 256 -31.96 0.24 14.19
C LYS A 256 -31.44 -0.06 15.59
N THR A 257 -32.18 -0.84 16.38
CA THR A 257 -31.75 -1.26 17.72
C THR A 257 -30.53 -2.18 17.63
N VAL A 258 -30.58 -3.19 16.74
CA VAL A 258 -29.47 -4.13 16.52
C VAL A 258 -28.22 -3.39 16.01
N ILE A 259 -28.37 -2.47 15.05
CA ILE A 259 -27.27 -1.64 14.54
C ILE A 259 -26.64 -0.82 15.67
N LYS A 260 -27.46 -0.17 16.51
CA LYS A 260 -26.97 0.64 17.62
C LYS A 260 -26.25 -0.19 18.68
N GLU A 261 -26.74 -1.39 18.99
CA GLU A 261 -26.04 -2.32 19.87
C GLU A 261 -24.69 -2.77 19.28
N MET A 262 -24.60 -2.90 17.95
CA MET A 262 -23.36 -3.25 17.26
C MET A 262 -22.35 -2.12 17.24
N GLU A 263 -22.78 -0.91 16.94
CA GLU A 263 -21.94 0.28 17.03
C GLU A 263 -21.35 0.39 18.46
N GLY A 264 -22.16 0.18 19.50
CA GLY A 264 -21.67 0.14 20.88
C GLY A 264 -20.67 -0.99 21.16
N LYS A 265 -20.88 -2.19 20.63
CA LYS A 265 -19.92 -3.31 20.77
C LYS A 265 -18.62 -3.06 20.00
N VAL A 266 -18.69 -2.48 18.82
CA VAL A 266 -17.52 -2.13 18.01
C VAL A 266 -16.71 -1.04 18.71
N ASP A 267 -17.36 0.00 19.21
CA ASP A 267 -16.70 1.09 19.94
C ASP A 267 -16.01 0.59 21.22
N THR A 268 -16.68 -0.28 21.98
CA THR A 268 -16.09 -0.87 23.19
C THR A 268 -14.90 -1.78 22.86
N LEU A 269 -15.00 -2.61 21.82
CA LEU A 269 -13.87 -3.43 21.36
C LEU A 269 -12.71 -2.59 20.85
N HIS A 270 -12.99 -1.54 20.06
CA HIS A 270 -11.97 -0.65 19.53
C HIS A 270 -11.27 0.11 20.65
N HIS A 271 -12.02 0.60 21.64
CA HIS A 271 -11.46 1.24 22.83
C HIS A 271 -10.59 0.28 23.65
N GLN A 272 -11.02 -0.97 23.84
CA GLN A 272 -10.23 -1.99 24.52
C GLN A 272 -8.94 -2.33 23.78
N GLU A 273 -8.98 -2.39 22.44
CA GLU A 273 -7.78 -2.62 21.63
C GLU A 273 -6.82 -1.45 21.64
N LEU A 274 -7.33 -0.22 21.55
CA LEU A 274 -6.51 0.99 21.69
C LEU A 274 -5.84 1.02 23.06
N GLN A 275 -6.55 0.76 24.15
CA GLN A 275 -5.96 0.68 25.49
C GLN A 275 -4.89 -0.40 25.60
N ARG A 276 -5.10 -1.58 24.99
CA ARG A 276 -4.10 -2.66 24.96
C ARG A 276 -2.85 -2.27 24.16
N LEU A 277 -3.04 -1.63 23.01
CA LEU A 277 -1.94 -1.15 22.17
C LEU A 277 -1.17 -0.04 22.86
N GLU A 278 -1.84 0.93 23.49
CA GLU A 278 -1.22 1.98 24.29
C GLU A 278 -0.41 1.40 25.46
N ALA A 279 -0.95 0.42 26.18
CA ALA A 279 -0.22 -0.27 27.24
C ALA A 279 1.01 -1.04 26.71
N SER A 280 0.88 -1.67 25.54
CA SER A 280 2.00 -2.38 24.89
C SER A 280 3.09 -1.42 24.40
N VAL A 281 2.71 -0.29 23.79
CA VAL A 281 3.64 0.75 23.33
C VAL A 281 4.33 1.41 24.52
N SER A 282 3.60 1.74 25.58
CA SER A 282 4.17 2.30 26.82
C SER A 282 5.20 1.36 27.45
N LYS A 283 4.89 0.05 27.50
CA LYS A 283 5.85 -0.97 27.96
C LYS A 283 7.09 -1.04 27.06
N ALA A 284 6.91 -1.07 25.74
CA ALA A 284 8.01 -1.12 24.79
C ALA A 284 8.91 0.13 24.86
N GLN A 285 8.32 1.31 25.07
CA GLN A 285 9.05 2.56 25.29
C GLN A 285 9.89 2.49 26.58
N ALA A 286 9.32 1.98 27.67
CA ALA A 286 10.05 1.80 28.94
C ALA A 286 11.23 0.81 28.80
N ASP A 287 11.03 -0.29 28.07
CA ASP A 287 12.09 -1.26 27.79
C ASP A 287 13.19 -0.67 26.90
N LEU A 288 12.82 0.11 25.87
CA LEU A 288 13.76 0.82 25.01
C LEU A 288 14.58 1.85 25.80
N GLU A 289 13.95 2.63 26.68
CA GLU A 289 14.65 3.61 27.51
C GLU A 289 15.66 2.93 28.45
N LYS A 290 15.31 1.75 28.98
CA LYS A 290 16.20 0.93 29.82
C LYS A 290 17.40 0.41 29.03
N GLU A 291 17.20 -0.05 27.79
CA GLU A 291 18.29 -0.46 26.90
C GLU A 291 19.17 0.73 26.47
N LEU A 292 18.57 1.89 26.22
CA LEU A 292 19.31 3.12 25.90
C LEU A 292 20.22 3.53 27.06
N LYS A 293 19.72 3.48 28.31
CA LYS A 293 20.52 3.72 29.52
C LYS A 293 21.66 2.70 29.68
N ARG A 294 21.41 1.42 29.38
CA ARG A 294 22.46 0.37 29.39
C ARG A 294 23.53 0.62 28.33
N SER A 295 23.12 0.97 27.11
CA SER A 295 24.03 1.29 26.00
C SER A 295 24.87 2.54 26.29
N ALA A 296 24.29 3.56 26.92
CA ALA A 296 24.99 4.76 27.34
C ALA A 296 26.04 4.46 28.42
N ALA A 297 25.71 3.60 29.40
CA ALA A 297 26.65 3.14 30.41
C ALA A 297 27.81 2.33 29.79
N ALA A 298 27.51 1.44 28.83
CA ALA A 298 28.53 0.70 28.10
C ALA A 298 29.45 1.62 27.28
N ALA A 299 28.89 2.61 26.58
CA ALA A 299 29.66 3.60 25.82
C ALA A 299 30.56 4.46 26.73
N ALA A 300 30.09 4.83 27.93
CA ALA A 300 30.92 5.51 28.92
C ALA A 300 32.10 4.63 29.37
N SER A 301 31.86 3.34 29.60
CA SER A 301 32.91 2.38 29.95
C SER A 301 33.95 2.21 28.83
N VAL A 302 33.52 2.15 27.56
CA VAL A 302 34.42 2.11 26.40
C VAL A 302 35.28 3.38 26.31
N LYS A 303 34.69 4.56 26.54
CA LYS A 303 35.47 5.82 26.58
C LYS A 303 36.51 5.83 27.69
N GLN A 304 36.19 5.26 28.84
CA GLN A 304 37.15 5.12 29.95
C GLN A 304 38.31 4.19 29.58
N LEU A 305 38.02 3.03 29.00
CA LEU A 305 39.04 2.12 28.48
C LEU A 305 39.91 2.76 27.39
N GLY A 306 39.32 3.62 26.54
CA GLY A 306 40.06 4.41 25.56
C GLY A 306 41.09 5.35 26.20
N LYS A 307 40.69 6.10 27.24
CA LYS A 307 41.59 6.96 28.01
C LYS A 307 42.71 6.17 28.70
N GLU A 308 42.38 5.01 29.26
CA GLU A 308 43.37 4.12 29.89
C GLU A 308 44.39 3.61 28.87
N ARG A 309 43.94 3.27 27.64
CA ARG A 309 44.84 2.89 26.55
C ARG A 309 45.73 4.04 26.07
N GLU A 310 45.20 5.25 25.95
CA GLU A 310 45.99 6.44 25.61
C GLU A 310 47.05 6.73 26.68
N ALA A 311 46.69 6.63 27.96
CA ALA A 311 47.63 6.77 29.07
C ALA A 311 48.72 5.69 29.04
N ALA A 312 48.35 4.44 28.77
CA ALA A 312 49.31 3.34 28.61
C ALA A 312 50.23 3.56 27.39
N ALA A 313 49.69 4.02 26.26
CA ALA A 313 50.47 4.33 25.06
C ALA A 313 51.46 5.48 25.31
N ALA A 314 51.04 6.53 26.03
CA ALA A 314 51.91 7.63 26.42
C ALA A 314 53.04 7.15 27.36
N SER A 315 52.74 6.26 28.31
CA SER A 315 53.73 5.63 29.18
C SER A 315 54.74 4.79 28.38
N HIS A 316 54.27 3.99 27.43
CA HIS A 316 55.14 3.23 26.53
C HIS A 316 56.01 4.13 25.64
N ALA A 317 55.47 5.23 25.13
CA ALA A 317 56.23 6.20 24.34
C ALA A 317 57.31 6.90 25.19
N ALA A 318 57.01 7.25 26.43
CA ALA A 318 57.98 7.80 27.37
C ALA A 318 59.11 6.81 27.68
N ALA A 319 58.78 5.54 27.96
CA ALA A 319 59.77 4.48 28.17
C ALA A 319 60.64 4.24 26.93
N ALA A 320 60.07 4.34 25.72
CA ALA A 320 60.84 4.24 24.48
C ALA A 320 61.79 5.42 24.28
N ALA A 321 61.38 6.63 24.68
CA ALA A 321 62.24 7.82 24.63
C ALA A 321 63.42 7.72 25.61
N GLU A 322 63.17 7.27 26.85
CA GLU A 322 64.24 7.00 27.83
C GLU A 322 65.23 5.96 27.32
N LEU A 323 64.75 4.92 26.63
CA LEU A 323 65.61 3.91 26.04
C LEU A 323 66.53 4.49 24.95
N GLU A 324 66.03 5.38 24.10
CA GLU A 324 66.84 6.07 23.09
C GLU A 324 67.85 7.05 23.72
N GLU A 325 67.49 7.72 24.81
CA GLU A 325 68.43 8.57 25.56
C GLU A 325 69.56 7.73 26.18
N VAL A 326 69.25 6.58 26.77
CA VAL A 326 70.24 5.63 27.29
C VAL A 326 71.15 5.10 26.19
N LYS A 327 70.62 4.81 24.99
CA LYS A 327 71.42 4.40 23.84
C LYS A 327 72.36 5.53 23.39
N ALA A 328 71.88 6.77 23.33
CA ALA A 328 72.69 7.93 22.96
C ALA A 328 73.79 8.22 23.99
N ALA A 329 73.49 8.09 25.29
CA ALA A 329 74.48 8.22 26.35
C ALA A 329 75.59 7.16 26.24
N ARG A 330 75.22 5.89 26.02
CA ARG A 330 76.18 4.80 25.79
C ARG A 330 77.02 5.02 24.52
N ALA A 331 76.44 5.55 23.45
CA ALA A 331 77.18 5.87 22.23
C ALA A 331 78.28 6.92 22.51
N LYS A 332 77.98 7.96 23.29
CA LYS A 332 78.97 8.96 23.73
C LYS A 332 80.05 8.37 24.63
N GLU A 333 79.69 7.46 25.54
CA GLU A 333 80.70 6.75 26.36
C GLU A 333 81.64 5.92 25.48
N VAL A 334 81.11 5.23 24.47
CA VAL A 334 81.94 4.47 23.52
C VAL A 334 82.88 5.40 22.75
N GLU A 335 82.40 6.55 22.27
CA GLU A 335 83.22 7.55 21.58
C GLU A 335 84.32 8.13 22.49
N GLN A 336 84.00 8.41 23.76
CA GLN A 336 84.98 8.85 24.76
C GLN A 336 86.05 7.79 25.02
N LEU A 337 85.65 6.52 25.14
CA LEU A 337 86.58 5.40 25.31
C LEU A 337 87.48 5.22 24.07
N GLU A 338 86.93 5.39 22.87
CA GLU A 338 87.72 5.37 21.63
C GLU A 338 88.72 6.53 21.57
N ALA A 339 88.33 7.74 21.97
CA ALA A 339 89.23 8.88 22.06
C ALA A 339 90.38 8.66 23.06
N VAL A 340 90.08 8.04 24.22
CA VAL A 340 91.09 7.66 25.21
C VAL A 340 92.05 6.62 24.63
N LEU A 341 91.55 5.63 23.88
CA LEU A 341 92.39 4.63 23.21
C LEU A 341 93.28 5.24 22.13
N VAL A 342 92.76 6.19 21.34
CA VAL A 342 93.56 6.91 20.33
C VAL A 342 94.67 7.73 21.00
N LYS A 343 94.34 8.45 22.08
CA LYS A 343 95.33 9.21 22.86
C LYS A 343 96.39 8.30 23.47
N ALA A 344 95.97 7.18 24.08
CA ALA A 344 96.88 6.19 24.62
C ALA A 344 97.83 5.62 23.55
N ARG A 345 97.33 5.36 22.33
CA ARG A 345 98.19 4.95 21.19
C ARG A 345 99.18 6.04 20.78
N ALA A 346 98.75 7.30 20.71
CA ALA A 346 99.63 8.42 20.37
C ALA A 346 100.73 8.63 21.43
N ASP A 347 100.40 8.51 22.71
CA ASP A 347 101.38 8.60 23.80
C ASP A 347 102.39 7.44 23.75
N LEU A 348 101.93 6.24 23.40
CA LEU A 348 102.79 5.05 23.20
C LEU A 348 103.72 5.22 21.99
N GLU A 349 103.23 5.80 20.90
CA GLU A 349 104.06 6.19 19.76
C GLU A 349 105.09 7.25 20.12
N LYS A 350 104.71 8.26 20.92
CA LYS A 350 105.60 9.33 21.37
C LYS A 350 106.70 8.81 22.32
N GLU A 351 106.37 7.89 23.21
CA GLU A 351 107.34 7.17 24.05
C GLU A 351 108.25 6.26 23.21
N SER A 352 107.72 5.60 22.17
CA SER A 352 108.54 4.82 21.23
C SER A 352 109.48 5.71 20.41
N ALA A 353 109.07 6.93 20.07
CA ALA A 353 109.88 7.92 19.38
C ALA A 353 110.96 8.53 20.30
N LYS A 354 110.66 8.75 21.59
CA LYS A 354 111.69 9.10 22.59
C LYS A 354 112.70 7.97 22.79
N ALA A 355 112.26 6.72 22.84
CA ALA A 355 113.14 5.56 22.90
C ALA A 355 114.02 5.45 21.64
N ALA A 356 113.48 5.79 20.46
CA ALA A 356 114.26 5.88 19.22
C ALA A 356 115.25 7.05 19.21
N ALA A 357 114.89 8.21 19.78
CA ALA A 357 115.77 9.37 19.93
C ALA A 357 116.91 9.13 20.94
N ALA A 358 116.65 8.42 22.05
CA ALA A 358 117.67 7.96 23.00
C ALA A 358 118.65 6.94 22.37
N LYS A 359 118.16 6.15 21.40
CA LYS A 359 118.99 5.22 20.61
C LYS A 359 119.84 5.94 19.54
N ALA A 360 119.40 7.12 19.08
CA ALA A 360 120.15 7.96 18.15
C ALA A 360 121.27 8.77 18.84
N THR A 361 121.10 9.17 20.10
CA THR A 361 122.16 9.83 20.89
C THR A 361 123.26 8.86 21.35
N ALA A 362 122.94 7.58 21.61
CA ALA A 362 123.95 6.54 21.90
C ALA A 362 124.79 6.12 20.67
N LYS A 363 124.30 6.36 19.45
CA LYS A 363 125.01 6.07 18.18
C LYS A 363 125.94 7.22 17.74
N ALA A 364 125.78 8.41 18.32
CA ALA A 364 126.60 9.60 18.04
C ALA A 364 127.89 9.68 18.90
N GLU A 365 127.95 9.00 20.05
CA GLU A 365 129.18 8.92 20.87
C GLU A 365 130.11 7.78 20.47
N THR A 366 129.58 6.72 19.84
CA THR A 366 130.36 5.58 19.33
C THR A 366 131.05 5.90 18.00
N THR A 367 130.52 6.85 17.22
CA THR A 367 131.13 7.34 15.97
C THR A 367 132.28 8.34 16.20
N LYS A 368 132.33 9.03 17.35
CA LYS A 368 133.49 9.85 17.72
C LYS A 368 134.69 9.04 18.22
N ARG A 369 134.48 7.85 18.78
CA ARG A 369 135.58 6.96 19.21
C ARG A 369 136.15 6.10 18.07
N ALA A 370 135.38 5.85 17.01
CA ALA A 370 135.85 5.13 15.82
C ALA A 370 136.73 6.01 14.89
N ALA A 371 136.52 7.33 14.87
CA ALA A 371 137.32 8.26 14.06
C ALA A 371 138.76 8.44 14.62
N VAL A 372 138.93 8.43 15.94
CA VAL A 372 140.26 8.54 16.58
C VAL A 372 141.09 7.26 16.44
N ALA A 373 140.45 6.10 16.33
CA ALA A 373 141.15 4.82 16.14
C ALA A 373 141.63 4.58 14.69
N ALA A 374 141.01 5.25 13.70
CA ALA A 374 141.39 5.12 12.30
C ALA A 374 142.62 5.99 11.95
N GLU A 375 142.71 7.23 12.47
CA GLU A 375 143.89 8.08 12.26
C GLU A 375 145.17 7.54 12.94
N LEU A 376 145.02 6.82 14.07
CA LEU A 376 146.14 6.17 14.77
C LEU A 376 146.66 4.91 14.06
N ALA A 377 145.85 4.27 13.20
CA ALA A 377 146.25 3.09 12.45
C ALA A 377 146.94 3.44 11.11
N GLU A 378 146.66 4.62 10.55
CA GLU A 378 147.26 5.13 9.32
C GLU A 378 148.63 5.75 9.58
N THR A 379 148.77 6.52 10.67
CA THR A 379 150.06 7.03 11.16
C THR A 379 151.02 5.92 11.61
N ALA A 380 150.51 4.79 12.12
CA ALA A 380 151.34 3.64 12.46
C ALA A 380 151.89 2.89 11.22
N ARG A 381 151.20 2.95 10.06
CA ARG A 381 151.70 2.36 8.81
C ARG A 381 152.74 3.25 8.13
N GLU A 382 152.56 4.57 8.17
CA GLU A 382 153.56 5.52 7.67
C GLU A 382 154.86 5.48 8.49
N VAL A 383 154.78 5.24 9.81
CA VAL A 383 155.98 5.10 10.66
C VAL A 383 156.73 3.78 10.43
N VAL A 384 156.05 2.71 10.00
CA VAL A 384 156.69 1.42 9.66
C VAL A 384 157.36 1.48 8.29
N GLU A 385 156.74 2.15 7.30
CA GLU A 385 157.35 2.35 5.98
C GLU A 385 158.51 3.37 6.01
N LEU A 386 158.40 4.43 6.83
CA LEU A 386 159.51 5.36 7.06
C LEU A 386 160.64 4.72 7.88
N LYS A 387 160.36 3.78 8.80
CA LYS A 387 161.42 3.01 9.48
C LYS A 387 162.13 2.03 8.53
N ALA A 388 161.42 1.37 7.63
CA ALA A 388 162.03 0.47 6.64
C ALA A 388 162.90 1.22 5.61
N ALA A 389 162.47 2.42 5.18
CA ALA A 389 163.27 3.29 4.29
C ALA A 389 164.49 3.93 4.98
N LEU A 390 164.40 4.20 6.30
CA LEU A 390 165.50 4.74 7.10
C LEU A 390 166.51 3.66 7.50
N GLU A 391 166.10 2.40 7.72
CA GLU A 391 167.01 1.27 7.99
C GLU A 391 167.73 0.80 6.72
N ALA A 392 167.11 0.86 5.54
CA ALA A 392 167.77 0.65 4.25
C ALA A 392 168.81 1.75 3.93
N SER A 393 168.57 3.01 4.35
CA SER A 393 169.52 4.12 4.22
C SER A 393 170.62 4.13 5.29
N ARG A 394 170.40 3.51 6.46
CA ARG A 394 171.40 3.38 7.54
C ARG A 394 172.29 2.14 7.39
N GLN A 395 171.83 1.05 6.80
CA GLN A 395 172.68 -0.09 6.44
C GLN A 395 173.60 0.20 5.23
N ALA A 396 173.31 1.25 4.45
CA ALA A 396 174.23 1.83 3.47
C ALA A 396 175.28 2.79 4.09
N LEU A 397 175.10 3.21 5.34
CA LEU A 397 175.94 4.22 6.02
C LEU A 397 176.62 3.71 7.31
N ALA A 398 176.41 2.46 7.71
CA ALA A 398 177.16 1.75 8.77
C ALA A 398 177.96 0.55 8.24
N LYS A 399 178.19 0.50 6.91
CA LYS A 399 179.42 -0.02 6.29
C LYS A 399 180.47 1.10 6.07
N ALA A 400 180.20 2.28 6.65
CA ALA A 400 181.19 3.27 7.02
C ALA A 400 180.95 3.61 8.51
N GLU A 401 181.76 3.01 9.37
CA GLU A 401 181.93 3.34 10.81
C GLU A 401 180.75 2.91 11.71
N GLY A 402 180.85 2.01 12.70
CA GLY A 402 181.99 1.62 13.51
C GLY A 402 181.63 1.84 14.99
N GLU A 403 181.11 0.78 15.62
CA GLU A 403 181.14 0.49 17.07
C GLU A 403 180.01 0.93 18.05
N LYS A 404 179.64 -0.09 18.88
CA LYS A 404 179.25 -0.09 20.31
C LYS A 404 177.82 0.30 20.70
N SER A 405 176.95 -0.68 21.04
CA SER A 405 176.76 -1.38 22.35
C SER A 405 175.87 -0.57 23.32
N ALA A 406 174.93 -1.08 24.11
CA ALA A 406 174.29 -2.37 24.37
C ALA A 406 173.24 -2.14 25.51
N LEU A 407 172.25 -3.03 25.65
CA LEU A 407 171.51 -3.40 26.90
C LEU A 407 170.60 -2.32 27.57
N ALA A 408 169.46 -2.59 28.25
CA ALA A 408 168.63 -3.78 28.53
C ALA A 408 167.31 -3.36 29.25
N GLY A 409 166.27 -4.20 29.16
CA GLY A 409 165.12 -4.35 30.11
C GLY A 409 163.85 -3.51 29.82
N GLY A 410 162.59 -3.98 29.87
CA GLY A 410 161.97 -5.28 30.18
C GLY A 410 160.63 -5.10 30.93
N LYS A 411 159.48 -5.48 30.31
CA LYS A 411 158.15 -5.93 30.87
C LYS A 411 157.38 -4.98 31.83
N ALA A 412 156.04 -4.94 31.96
CA ALA A 412 154.95 -5.89 31.72
C ALA A 412 153.56 -5.18 31.65
N ASP A 413 152.53 -5.92 31.20
CA ASP A 413 151.09 -5.81 31.53
C ASP A 413 150.19 -4.76 30.83
N ALA A 414 149.59 -5.13 29.68
CA ALA A 414 148.32 -4.54 29.20
C ALA A 414 147.58 -5.33 28.09
N GLU A 415 147.76 -6.65 27.93
CA GLU A 415 147.24 -7.38 26.74
C GLU A 415 146.30 -8.55 27.04
N THR A 416 145.55 -8.47 28.14
CA THR A 416 144.55 -9.50 28.51
C THR A 416 143.16 -8.93 28.84
N ALA A 417 142.90 -7.65 28.56
CA ALA A 417 141.62 -6.98 28.90
C ALA A 417 140.72 -6.64 27.68
N LEU A 418 141.23 -6.69 26.44
CA LEU A 418 140.45 -6.25 25.26
C LEU A 418 139.72 -7.37 24.51
N ALA A 419 140.04 -8.64 24.78
CA ALA A 419 139.44 -9.79 24.07
C ALA A 419 138.08 -10.24 24.63
N ILE A 420 137.63 -9.73 25.79
CA ILE A 420 136.39 -10.16 26.47
C ILE A 420 135.20 -9.21 26.19
N GLN A 421 135.43 -7.98 25.70
CA GLN A 421 134.35 -6.99 25.51
C GLN A 421 133.63 -7.06 24.15
N VAL A 422 134.23 -7.67 23.12
CA VAL A 422 133.65 -7.71 21.76
C VAL A 422 132.68 -8.90 21.58
N ALA A 423 132.78 -9.95 22.39
CA ALA A 423 131.86 -11.09 22.34
C ALA A 423 130.50 -10.84 23.05
N ALA A 424 130.41 -9.88 23.97
CA ALA A 424 129.20 -9.61 24.76
C ALA A 424 128.15 -8.76 24.01
N VAL A 425 128.56 -7.91 23.07
CA VAL A 425 127.65 -7.00 22.35
C VAL A 425 126.87 -7.73 21.25
N ALA A 426 127.47 -8.72 20.60
CA ALA A 426 126.82 -9.52 19.56
C ALA A 426 125.74 -10.49 20.11
N ALA A 427 125.81 -10.85 21.40
CA ALA A 427 124.80 -11.67 22.06
C ALA A 427 123.57 -10.86 22.51
N GLY A 428 123.73 -9.58 22.82
CA GLY A 428 122.63 -8.70 23.27
C GLY A 428 121.63 -8.33 22.17
N GLU A 429 122.09 -8.12 20.93
CA GLU A 429 121.21 -7.71 19.83
C GLU A 429 120.32 -8.85 19.29
N LYS A 430 120.80 -10.10 19.35
CA LYS A 430 119.98 -11.27 19.01
C LYS A 430 118.91 -11.58 20.07
N ALA A 431 119.17 -11.31 21.35
CA ALA A 431 118.19 -11.51 22.42
C ALA A 431 117.05 -10.48 22.37
N LEU A 432 117.36 -9.22 22.01
CA LEU A 432 116.37 -8.12 21.98
C LEU A 432 115.39 -8.23 20.80
N ALA A 433 115.84 -8.73 19.64
CA ALA A 433 114.97 -9.01 18.50
C ALA A 433 114.03 -10.21 18.75
N HIS A 434 114.47 -11.19 19.54
CA HIS A 434 113.66 -12.36 19.89
C HIS A 434 112.62 -12.05 20.99
N ALA A 435 112.93 -11.10 21.90
CA ALA A 435 111.99 -10.61 22.91
C ALA A 435 110.86 -9.77 22.29
N ALA A 436 111.19 -8.86 21.36
CA ALA A 436 110.19 -7.99 20.72
C ALA A 436 109.20 -8.74 19.81
N THR A 437 109.64 -9.85 19.18
CA THR A 437 108.75 -10.73 18.41
C THR A 437 107.83 -11.56 19.31
N LYS A 438 108.32 -12.03 20.46
CA LYS A 438 107.54 -12.75 21.46
C LYS A 438 106.47 -11.87 22.13
N GLU A 439 106.78 -10.59 22.36
CA GLU A 439 105.84 -9.63 22.96
C GLU A 439 104.73 -9.21 21.98
N ARG A 440 105.06 -9.04 20.69
CA ARG A 440 104.04 -8.78 19.65
C ARG A 440 103.11 -9.96 19.41
N SER A 441 103.61 -11.20 19.45
CA SER A 441 102.75 -12.38 19.34
C SER A 441 101.84 -12.53 20.56
N ALA A 442 102.34 -12.23 21.77
CA ALA A 442 101.53 -12.26 23.00
C ALA A 442 100.43 -11.19 22.98
N LEU A 443 100.71 -9.97 22.51
CA LEU A 443 99.71 -8.92 22.36
C LEU A 443 98.66 -9.24 21.28
N ALA A 444 99.07 -9.86 20.17
CA ALA A 444 98.14 -10.30 19.13
C ALA A 444 97.23 -11.44 19.61
N GLU A 445 97.73 -12.37 20.42
CA GLU A 445 96.93 -13.42 21.07
C GLU A 445 95.98 -12.83 22.11
N ALA A 446 96.43 -11.89 22.94
CA ALA A 446 95.57 -11.19 23.91
C ALA A 446 94.43 -10.41 23.22
N ALA A 447 94.72 -9.74 22.09
CA ALA A 447 93.71 -9.03 21.30
C ALA A 447 92.68 -9.99 20.67
N ARG A 448 93.13 -11.17 20.20
CA ARG A 448 92.23 -12.22 19.68
C ARG A 448 91.36 -12.82 20.78
N ALA A 449 91.92 -13.04 21.97
CA ALA A 449 91.16 -13.50 23.13
C ALA A 449 90.08 -12.50 23.52
N HIS A 450 90.43 -11.21 23.63
CA HIS A 450 89.48 -10.14 23.94
C HIS A 450 88.39 -9.99 22.85
N ALA A 451 88.73 -10.13 21.57
CA ALA A 451 87.76 -10.13 20.47
C ALA A 451 86.81 -11.33 20.53
N GLN A 452 87.29 -12.52 20.93
CA GLN A 452 86.44 -13.68 21.15
C GLN A 452 85.52 -13.52 22.36
N ASP A 453 86.01 -12.93 23.45
CA ASP A 453 85.22 -12.72 24.66
C ASP A 453 84.12 -11.67 24.45
N THR A 454 84.43 -10.58 23.73
CA THR A 454 83.42 -9.58 23.34
C THR A 454 82.38 -10.15 22.37
N LYS A 455 82.79 -11.02 21.44
CA LYS A 455 81.85 -11.74 20.56
C LYS A 455 80.92 -12.66 21.37
N LYS A 456 81.46 -13.46 22.28
CA LYS A 456 80.67 -14.33 23.18
C LYS A 456 79.72 -13.53 24.06
N ALA A 457 80.16 -12.39 24.61
CA ALA A 457 79.32 -11.51 25.41
C ALA A 457 78.15 -10.93 24.60
N ARG A 458 78.40 -10.53 23.35
CA ARG A 458 77.36 -10.03 22.45
C ARG A 458 76.35 -11.11 22.06
N GLU A 459 76.83 -12.32 21.77
CA GLU A 459 75.96 -13.47 21.48
C GLU A 459 75.10 -13.85 22.70
N ALA A 460 75.66 -13.82 23.91
CA ALA A 460 74.91 -14.03 25.15
C ALA A 460 73.84 -12.95 25.39
N MET A 461 74.15 -11.68 25.12
CA MET A 461 73.19 -10.58 25.23
C MET A 461 72.03 -10.73 24.23
N LEU A 462 72.32 -11.06 22.97
CA LEU A 462 71.30 -11.30 21.95
C LEU A 462 70.41 -12.50 22.31
N LEU A 463 71.00 -13.57 22.85
CA LEU A 463 70.25 -14.73 23.31
C LEU A 463 69.30 -14.38 24.46
N ASN A 464 69.74 -13.54 25.41
CA ASN A 464 68.87 -13.07 26.49
C ASN A 464 67.75 -12.16 25.98
N MET A 465 68.03 -11.24 25.05
CA MET A 465 67.00 -10.41 24.42
C MET A 465 65.95 -11.26 23.68
N HIS A 466 66.37 -12.30 22.96
CA HIS A 466 65.46 -13.22 22.30
C HIS A 466 64.57 -13.96 23.30
N LYS A 467 65.14 -14.48 24.39
CA LYS A 467 64.37 -15.13 25.45
C LYS A 467 63.33 -14.20 26.08
N GLU A 468 63.67 -12.94 26.27
CA GLU A 468 62.75 -11.94 26.83
C GLU A 468 61.63 -11.57 25.85
N LEU A 469 61.95 -11.40 24.56
CA LEU A 469 60.94 -11.19 23.52
C LEU A 469 59.99 -12.39 23.39
N ASP A 470 60.50 -13.61 23.47
CA ASP A 470 59.67 -14.82 23.41
C ASP A 470 58.79 -14.95 24.67
N ALA A 471 59.29 -14.57 25.85
CA ALA A 471 58.49 -14.50 27.07
C ALA A 471 57.37 -13.46 26.97
N GLN A 472 57.66 -12.27 26.42
CA GLN A 472 56.66 -11.22 26.18
C GLN A 472 55.60 -11.67 25.16
N ARG A 473 56.02 -12.32 24.06
CA ARG A 473 55.10 -12.91 23.07
C ARG A 473 54.20 -13.97 23.70
N GLY A 474 54.76 -14.83 24.57
CA GLY A 474 53.98 -15.82 25.32
C GLY A 474 52.92 -15.18 26.22
N LYS A 475 53.29 -14.13 26.96
CA LYS A 475 52.35 -13.38 27.81
C LYS A 475 51.24 -12.72 27.00
N LEU A 476 51.59 -12.06 25.90
CA LEU A 476 50.64 -11.37 25.03
C LEU A 476 49.70 -12.35 24.31
N ALA A 477 50.22 -13.51 23.90
CA ALA A 477 49.40 -14.59 23.34
C ALA A 477 48.42 -15.16 24.39
N ALA A 478 48.85 -15.33 25.64
CA ALA A 478 47.99 -15.78 26.73
C ALA A 478 46.86 -14.76 27.02
N GLU A 479 47.19 -13.47 27.11
CA GLU A 479 46.21 -12.38 27.29
C GLU A 479 45.20 -12.31 26.15
N HIS A 480 45.66 -12.41 24.89
CA HIS A 480 44.77 -12.46 23.73
C HIS A 480 43.86 -13.69 23.75
N SER A 481 44.39 -14.86 24.15
CA SER A 481 43.58 -16.08 24.25
C SER A 481 42.50 -15.96 25.33
N ALA A 482 42.82 -15.36 26.49
CA ALA A 482 41.88 -15.11 27.57
C ALA A 482 40.78 -14.14 27.13
N ALA A 483 41.16 -13.00 26.53
CA ALA A 483 40.21 -12.03 25.99
C ALA A 483 39.29 -12.64 24.91
N LEU A 484 39.82 -13.52 24.05
CA LEU A 484 39.02 -14.23 23.05
C LEU A 484 38.01 -15.19 23.70
N THR A 485 38.40 -15.90 24.78
CA THR A 485 37.48 -16.79 25.50
C THR A 485 36.37 -16.02 26.20
N GLU A 486 36.68 -14.87 26.80
CA GLU A 486 35.69 -14.00 27.44
C GLU A 486 34.72 -13.39 26.41
N ALA A 487 35.24 -12.90 25.28
CA ALA A 487 34.42 -12.39 24.18
C ALA A 487 33.48 -13.47 23.60
N LYS A 488 33.97 -14.71 23.45
CA LYS A 488 33.13 -15.84 23.03
C LYS A 488 32.03 -16.15 24.06
N ALA A 489 32.36 -16.14 25.35
CA ALA A 489 31.37 -16.36 26.41
C ALA A 489 30.30 -15.25 26.43
N ALA A 490 30.69 -13.99 26.23
CA ALA A 490 29.76 -12.87 26.12
C ALA A 490 28.85 -12.99 24.88
N ALA A 491 29.41 -13.39 23.73
CA ALA A 491 28.63 -13.62 22.51
C ALA A 491 27.60 -14.74 22.67
N VAL A 492 27.96 -15.83 23.37
CA VAL A 492 27.01 -16.93 23.68
C VAL A 492 25.87 -16.44 24.58
N LYS A 493 26.16 -15.63 25.61
CA LYS A 493 25.13 -15.01 26.46
C LYS A 493 24.19 -14.11 25.67
N LEU A 494 24.75 -13.24 24.81
CA LEU A 494 23.95 -12.33 23.97
C LEU A 494 23.05 -13.10 22.99
N ARG A 495 23.56 -14.16 22.39
CA ARG A 495 22.77 -15.04 21.51
C ARG A 495 21.62 -15.70 22.27
N ALA A 496 21.88 -16.20 23.47
CA ALA A 496 20.84 -16.81 24.31
C ALA A 496 19.74 -15.81 24.70
N THR A 497 20.09 -14.56 25.00
CA THR A 497 19.10 -13.51 25.28
C THR A 497 18.27 -13.16 24.05
N LEU A 498 18.91 -13.02 22.88
CA LEU A 498 18.20 -12.74 21.64
C LEU A 498 17.26 -13.88 21.24
N GLU A 499 17.68 -15.14 21.37
CA GLU A 499 16.82 -16.29 21.11
C GLU A 499 15.63 -16.36 22.09
N ALA A 500 15.83 -15.98 23.35
CA ALA A 500 14.74 -15.91 24.34
C ALA A 500 13.73 -14.80 23.99
N ASP A 501 14.20 -13.62 23.57
CA ASP A 501 13.31 -12.53 23.18
C ASP A 501 12.57 -12.84 21.87
N LEU A 502 13.23 -13.49 20.91
CA LEU A 502 12.60 -13.92 19.65
C LEU A 502 11.48 -14.93 19.92
N ARG A 503 11.68 -15.87 20.86
CA ARG A 503 10.63 -16.80 21.33
C ARG A 503 9.48 -16.10 22.03
N ARG A 504 9.74 -15.05 22.82
CA ARG A 504 8.68 -14.25 23.45
C ARG A 504 7.87 -13.49 22.40
N THR A 505 8.52 -12.89 21.40
CA THR A 505 7.82 -12.20 20.32
C THR A 505 7.02 -13.15 19.44
N SER A 506 7.54 -14.35 19.14
CA SER A 506 6.78 -15.34 18.36
C SER A 506 5.56 -15.87 19.12
N ALA A 507 5.69 -16.06 20.44
CA ALA A 507 4.56 -16.47 21.28
C ALA A 507 3.48 -15.37 21.35
N ALA A 508 3.88 -14.10 21.51
CA ALA A 508 2.95 -12.97 21.51
C ALA A 508 2.24 -12.81 20.15
N LEU A 509 2.95 -13.04 19.04
CA LEU A 509 2.39 -12.98 17.69
C LEU A 509 1.37 -14.11 17.45
N SER A 510 1.68 -15.34 17.88
CA SER A 510 0.75 -16.46 17.83
C SER A 510 -0.51 -16.24 18.70
N GLU A 511 -0.37 -15.63 19.88
CA GLU A 511 -1.53 -15.26 20.71
C GLU A 511 -2.39 -14.18 20.04
N ALA A 512 -1.77 -13.23 19.35
CA ALA A 512 -2.47 -12.20 18.58
C ALA A 512 -3.22 -12.79 17.38
N GLU A 513 -2.59 -13.71 16.64
CA GLU A 513 -3.22 -14.44 15.53
C GLU A 513 -4.43 -15.25 16.01
N CYS A 514 -4.31 -15.98 17.12
CA CYS A 514 -5.41 -16.75 17.70
C CYS A 514 -6.60 -15.85 18.12
N LYS A 515 -6.32 -14.66 18.66
CA LYS A 515 -7.35 -13.65 18.98
C LYS A 515 -7.98 -13.04 17.72
N ALA A 516 -7.21 -12.82 16.66
CA ALA A 516 -7.72 -12.33 15.39
C ALA A 516 -8.66 -13.37 14.73
N GLU A 517 -8.27 -14.66 14.73
CA GLU A 517 -9.13 -15.75 14.25
C GLU A 517 -10.43 -15.87 15.05
N ALA A 518 -10.36 -15.72 16.39
CA ALA A 518 -11.56 -15.73 17.23
C ALA A 518 -12.53 -14.59 16.85
N LYS A 519 -12.00 -13.39 16.61
CA LYS A 519 -12.81 -12.24 16.12
C LYS A 519 -13.38 -12.48 14.73
N GLU A 520 -12.61 -13.10 13.83
CA GLU A 520 -13.09 -13.42 12.49
C GLU A 520 -14.24 -14.44 12.54
N ARG A 521 -14.18 -15.43 13.44
CA ARG A 521 -15.29 -16.36 13.68
C ARG A 521 -16.53 -15.65 14.23
N GLU A 522 -16.37 -14.75 15.20
CA GLU A 522 -17.48 -13.93 15.71
C GLU A 522 -18.11 -13.07 14.61
N MET A 523 -17.30 -12.42 13.77
CA MET A 523 -17.78 -11.66 12.61
C MET A 523 -18.47 -12.54 11.57
N THR A 524 -18.04 -13.79 11.40
CA THR A 524 -18.64 -14.74 10.47
C THR A 524 -20.00 -15.22 10.97
N GLU A 525 -20.13 -15.61 12.24
CA GLU A 525 -21.42 -15.92 12.85
C GLU A 525 -22.36 -14.72 12.78
N PHE A 526 -21.82 -13.52 12.98
CA PHE A 526 -22.57 -12.29 12.88
C PHE A 526 -23.10 -12.05 11.46
N ARG A 527 -22.26 -12.23 10.44
CA ARG A 527 -22.66 -12.12 9.02
C ARG A 527 -23.76 -13.12 8.67
N LYS A 528 -23.70 -14.33 9.25
CA LYS A 528 -24.74 -15.35 9.08
C LYS A 528 -26.08 -14.89 9.69
N LEU A 529 -26.07 -14.38 10.92
CA LEU A 529 -27.29 -13.84 11.55
C LEU A 529 -27.92 -12.70 10.76
N TYR A 530 -27.09 -11.81 10.18
CA TYR A 530 -27.56 -10.73 9.32
C TYR A 530 -28.23 -11.26 8.04
N LEU A 531 -27.62 -12.25 7.37
CA LEU A 531 -28.20 -12.88 6.19
C LEU A 531 -29.50 -13.62 6.52
N ASP A 532 -29.55 -14.37 7.62
CA ASP A 532 -30.78 -15.06 8.07
C ASP A 532 -31.92 -14.08 8.41
N LEU A 533 -31.60 -12.88 8.91
CA LEU A 533 -32.57 -11.82 9.18
C LEU A 533 -33.07 -11.17 7.88
N LYS A 534 -32.16 -10.94 6.94
CA LYS A 534 -32.47 -10.42 5.61
C LYS A 534 -33.38 -11.39 4.82
N ASP A 535 -33.07 -12.68 4.83
CA ASP A 535 -33.88 -13.69 4.13
C ASP A 535 -35.29 -13.79 4.71
N ARG A 536 -35.43 -13.69 6.04
CA ARG A 536 -36.75 -13.61 6.69
C ARG A 536 -37.52 -12.37 6.27
N TYR A 537 -36.86 -11.22 6.23
CA TYR A 537 -37.46 -9.97 5.78
C TYR A 537 -37.95 -10.06 4.33
N GLU A 538 -37.12 -10.59 3.42
CA GLU A 538 -37.49 -10.75 2.00
C GLU A 538 -38.66 -11.73 1.82
N LYS A 539 -38.71 -12.80 2.63
CA LYS A 539 -39.80 -13.78 2.59
C LYS A 539 -41.13 -13.20 3.10
N GLU A 540 -41.10 -12.47 4.21
CA GLU A 540 -42.31 -11.82 4.76
C GLU A 540 -42.80 -10.70 3.85
N TYR A 541 -41.90 -9.88 3.33
CA TYR A 541 -42.21 -8.84 2.36
C TYR A 541 -42.81 -9.44 1.08
N GLY A 542 -42.18 -10.48 0.53
CA GLY A 542 -42.67 -11.18 -0.65
C GLY A 542 -44.09 -11.74 -0.45
N SER A 543 -44.36 -12.37 0.70
CA SER A 543 -45.69 -12.90 1.02
C SER A 543 -46.75 -11.79 1.12
N ALA A 544 -46.41 -10.65 1.72
CA ALA A 544 -47.35 -9.53 1.84
C ALA A 544 -47.66 -8.88 0.49
N VAL A 545 -46.64 -8.73 -0.37
CA VAL A 545 -46.81 -8.20 -1.73
C VAL A 545 -47.72 -9.11 -2.57
N VAL A 546 -47.53 -10.43 -2.50
CA VAL A 546 -48.42 -11.40 -3.17
C VAL A 546 -49.86 -11.25 -2.68
N ARG A 547 -50.07 -11.13 -1.36
CA ARG A 547 -51.42 -10.95 -0.81
C ARG A 547 -52.09 -9.65 -1.25
N ILE A 548 -51.33 -8.56 -1.34
CA ILE A 548 -51.83 -7.28 -1.86
C ILE A 548 -52.18 -7.42 -3.35
N ALA A 549 -51.38 -8.14 -4.13
CA ALA A 549 -51.63 -8.38 -5.55
C ALA A 549 -52.90 -9.21 -5.76
N GLU A 550 -53.09 -10.29 -4.98
CA GLU A 550 -54.34 -11.09 -4.98
C GLU A 550 -55.57 -10.22 -4.73
N LEU A 551 -55.57 -9.45 -3.64
CA LEU A 551 -56.70 -8.56 -3.31
C LEU A 551 -56.95 -7.49 -4.38
N THR A 552 -55.89 -6.99 -5.01
CA THR A 552 -56.01 -6.01 -6.10
C THR A 552 -56.64 -6.65 -7.35
N SER A 553 -56.30 -7.90 -7.64
CA SER A 553 -56.92 -8.69 -8.70
C SER A 553 -58.40 -8.94 -8.44
N ASP A 554 -58.74 -9.36 -7.22
CA ASP A 554 -60.13 -9.63 -6.81
C ASP A 554 -61.00 -8.37 -6.96
N VAL A 555 -60.48 -7.21 -6.57
CA VAL A 555 -61.14 -5.90 -6.77
C VAL A 555 -61.33 -5.59 -8.25
N ALA A 556 -60.30 -5.81 -9.08
CA ALA A 556 -60.40 -5.56 -10.52
C ALA A 556 -61.44 -6.47 -11.20
N GLU A 557 -61.50 -7.75 -10.82
CA GLU A 557 -62.49 -8.70 -11.32
C GLU A 557 -63.91 -8.31 -10.91
N THR A 558 -64.14 -7.96 -9.64
CA THR A 558 -65.46 -7.50 -9.19
C THR A 558 -65.88 -6.20 -9.86
N GLN A 559 -64.95 -5.29 -10.12
CA GLN A 559 -65.20 -4.01 -10.77
C GLN A 559 -65.55 -4.20 -12.25
N SER A 560 -64.82 -5.05 -12.98
CA SER A 560 -65.16 -5.44 -14.35
C SER A 560 -66.54 -6.09 -14.43
N ALA A 561 -66.85 -6.96 -13.48
CA ALA A 561 -68.15 -7.62 -13.42
C ALA A 561 -69.29 -6.62 -13.13
N ARG A 562 -69.06 -5.60 -12.28
CA ARG A 562 -70.00 -4.49 -12.05
C ARG A 562 -70.22 -3.67 -13.32
N ASP A 563 -69.15 -3.32 -14.04
CA ASP A 563 -69.23 -2.53 -15.28
C ASP A 563 -70.06 -3.27 -16.35
N THR A 564 -69.93 -4.60 -16.42
CA THR A 564 -70.73 -5.44 -17.33
C THR A 564 -72.22 -5.40 -16.97
N LEU A 565 -72.56 -5.47 -15.67
CA LEU A 565 -73.94 -5.31 -15.21
C LEU A 565 -74.49 -3.90 -15.47
N GLN A 566 -73.67 -2.85 -15.36
CA GLN A 566 -74.07 -1.48 -15.70
C GLN A 566 -74.37 -1.32 -17.20
N GLU A 567 -73.58 -1.96 -18.07
CA GLU A 567 -73.86 -1.99 -19.51
C GLU A 567 -75.18 -2.72 -19.81
N GLU A 568 -75.43 -3.88 -19.20
CA GLU A 568 -76.69 -4.61 -19.35
C GLU A 568 -77.89 -3.79 -18.84
N LEU A 569 -77.75 -3.15 -17.68
CA LEU A 569 -78.77 -2.25 -17.14
C LEU A 569 -79.07 -1.08 -18.09
N GLY A 570 -78.02 -0.46 -18.64
CA GLY A 570 -78.15 0.61 -19.63
C GLY A 570 -78.89 0.16 -20.88
N ARG A 571 -78.60 -1.05 -21.36
CA ARG A 571 -79.30 -1.65 -22.51
C ARG A 571 -80.78 -1.90 -22.20
N LEU A 572 -81.10 -2.49 -21.05
CA LEU A 572 -82.49 -2.75 -20.64
C LEU A 572 -83.29 -1.45 -20.44
N MET A 573 -82.69 -0.41 -19.88
CA MET A 573 -83.33 0.90 -19.80
C MET A 573 -83.61 1.49 -21.19
N GLY A 574 -82.70 1.29 -22.15
CA GLY A 574 -82.92 1.66 -23.55
C GLY A 574 -84.07 0.89 -24.21
N GLU A 575 -84.15 -0.44 -23.99
CA GLU A 575 -85.26 -1.27 -24.46
C GLU A 575 -86.60 -0.83 -23.84
N SER A 576 -86.62 -0.56 -22.53
CA SER A 576 -87.80 -0.04 -21.82
C SER A 576 -88.27 1.30 -22.38
N ALA A 577 -87.36 2.25 -22.60
CA ALA A 577 -87.67 3.54 -23.19
C ALA A 577 -88.28 3.39 -24.59
N SER A 578 -87.74 2.50 -25.42
CA SER A 578 -88.29 2.20 -26.75
C SER A 578 -89.72 1.64 -26.69
N ILE A 579 -90.00 0.76 -25.72
CA ILE A 579 -91.35 0.20 -25.52
C ILE A 579 -92.32 1.29 -25.06
N MET A 580 -91.89 2.16 -24.14
CA MET A 580 -92.70 3.28 -23.67
C MET A 580 -93.05 4.26 -24.80
N ASP A 581 -92.09 4.58 -25.67
CA ASP A 581 -92.31 5.38 -26.87
C ASP A 581 -93.33 4.73 -27.82
N GLU A 582 -93.29 3.40 -27.99
CA GLU A 582 -94.29 2.66 -28.78
C GLU A 582 -95.68 2.71 -28.15
N ILE A 583 -95.79 2.53 -26.83
CA ILE A 583 -97.07 2.63 -26.11
C ILE A 583 -97.65 4.04 -26.25
N GLU A 584 -96.82 5.08 -26.15
CA GLU A 584 -97.26 6.46 -26.33
C GLU A 584 -97.74 6.73 -27.77
N ARG A 585 -97.08 6.14 -28.78
CA ARG A 585 -97.55 6.14 -30.17
C ARG A 585 -98.87 5.41 -30.34
N TYR A 586 -99.05 4.23 -29.75
CA TYR A 586 -100.33 3.51 -29.82
C TYR A 586 -101.45 4.26 -29.10
N SER A 587 -101.17 4.86 -27.95
CA SER A 587 -102.12 5.68 -27.19
C SER A 587 -102.59 6.91 -27.99
N THR A 588 -101.66 7.58 -28.68
CA THR A 588 -101.99 8.70 -29.57
C THR A 588 -102.79 8.27 -30.80
N LEU A 589 -102.47 7.11 -31.40
CA LEU A 589 -103.26 6.53 -32.50
C LEU A 589 -104.68 6.12 -32.05
N LEU A 590 -104.83 5.49 -30.88
CA LEU A 590 -106.13 5.14 -30.31
C LEU A 590 -106.97 6.39 -30.06
N SER A 591 -106.38 7.44 -29.47
CA SER A 591 -107.06 8.72 -29.24
C SER A 591 -107.52 9.36 -30.56
N GLN A 592 -106.72 9.24 -31.62
CA GLN A 592 -107.10 9.70 -32.97
C GLN A 592 -108.22 8.85 -33.58
N GLU A 593 -108.22 7.53 -33.40
CA GLU A 593 -109.31 6.67 -33.87
C GLU A 593 -110.61 6.91 -33.09
N GLU A 594 -110.56 7.04 -31.76
CA GLU A 594 -111.74 7.40 -30.94
C GLU A 594 -112.36 8.72 -31.40
N SER A 595 -111.53 9.70 -31.78
CA SER A 595 -112.00 10.96 -32.36
C SER A 595 -112.64 10.79 -33.75
N ARG A 596 -112.23 9.78 -34.53
CA ARG A 596 -112.80 9.47 -35.86
C ARG A 596 -114.10 8.69 -35.80
N VAL A 597 -114.27 7.79 -34.83
CA VAL A 597 -115.47 6.94 -34.72
C VAL A 597 -116.67 7.72 -34.13
N GLY A 598 -116.47 8.94 -33.62
CA GLY A 598 -117.57 9.82 -33.24
C GLY A 598 -118.38 9.32 -32.05
N ILE A 599 -117.78 8.47 -31.20
CA ILE A 599 -118.40 8.02 -29.95
C ILE A 599 -118.22 9.16 -28.95
N SER A 600 -119.17 10.10 -28.92
CA SER A 600 -119.22 11.12 -27.89
C SER A 600 -119.44 10.44 -26.54
N SER A 601 -118.38 10.31 -25.74
CA SER A 601 -118.46 9.80 -24.38
C SER A 601 -119.42 10.68 -23.56
N PRO A 602 -120.40 10.10 -22.83
CA PRO A 602 -121.36 10.85 -22.04
C PRO A 602 -120.65 11.58 -20.89
N ALA A 603 -120.86 12.89 -20.83
CA ALA A 603 -120.30 13.80 -19.84
C ALA A 603 -120.54 13.29 -18.41
N ALA A 604 -119.45 12.92 -17.72
CA ALA A 604 -119.47 12.62 -16.29
C ALA A 604 -119.63 13.91 -15.47
N PRO A 605 -120.38 13.88 -14.34
CA PRO A 605 -120.69 15.07 -13.56
C PRO A 605 -119.49 15.51 -12.71
N VAL A 606 -119.21 16.81 -12.78
CA VAL A 606 -118.18 17.51 -12.00
C VAL A 606 -118.60 17.58 -10.52
N GLU A 607 -118.09 16.66 -9.69
CA GLU A 607 -118.17 16.80 -8.24
C GLU A 607 -117.13 17.81 -7.73
N ARG A 608 -117.62 19.01 -7.40
CA ARG A 608 -116.91 20.02 -6.61
C ARG A 608 -116.85 19.55 -5.15
N SER A 609 -115.71 19.02 -4.70
CA SER A 609 -115.44 18.80 -3.28
C SER A 609 -114.49 19.85 -2.70
N ALA A 610 -114.91 20.34 -1.53
CA ALA A 610 -114.47 21.53 -0.82
C ALA A 610 -112.98 21.56 -0.46
N ASN A 611 -112.40 22.72 -0.72
CA ASN A 611 -111.08 23.17 -0.29
C ASN A 611 -111.14 23.54 1.21
N LYS A 612 -110.68 22.65 2.10
CA LYS A 612 -110.63 22.91 3.56
C LYS A 612 -109.19 23.25 3.98
N ARG A 613 -108.97 24.56 4.15
CA ARG A 613 -107.78 25.18 4.74
C ARG A 613 -107.46 24.55 6.12
N ARG A 614 -106.23 24.07 6.31
CA ARG A 614 -105.56 24.01 7.62
C ARG A 614 -104.28 24.82 7.54
N ARG A 615 -104.36 25.99 8.19
CA ARG A 615 -103.26 26.88 8.56
C ARG A 615 -102.67 26.26 9.84
N VAL A 616 -101.39 25.90 9.84
CA VAL A 616 -100.62 25.67 11.06
C VAL A 616 -99.48 26.67 11.02
N GLU A 617 -99.64 27.70 11.82
CA GLU A 617 -98.60 28.59 12.30
C GLU A 617 -97.85 27.83 13.41
N ASP A 618 -96.52 27.87 13.38
CA ASP A 618 -95.53 27.67 14.46
C ASP A 618 -94.19 27.49 13.71
N GLY A 619 -93.15 28.31 13.82
CA GLY A 619 -92.62 29.01 14.99
C GLY A 619 -91.16 28.55 15.14
N SER A 620 -90.18 29.35 14.75
CA SER A 620 -88.91 29.44 15.48
C SER A 620 -88.06 30.60 14.96
N ASP A 621 -87.82 31.51 15.89
CA ASP A 621 -87.01 32.70 15.82
C ASP A 621 -85.53 32.36 15.64
N TYR A 622 -84.89 33.00 14.65
CA TYR A 622 -83.43 33.11 14.60
C TYR A 622 -82.99 34.24 15.54
N ALA A 623 -82.72 33.88 16.80
CA ALA A 623 -82.00 34.74 17.74
C ALA A 623 -80.49 34.51 17.62
N THR A 624 -79.77 35.53 17.14
CA THR A 624 -78.32 35.69 17.33
C THR A 624 -77.96 35.74 18.82
N PRO A 625 -76.80 35.19 19.23
CA PRO A 625 -76.09 35.78 20.36
C PRO A 625 -74.66 36.20 20.00
N SER A 626 -74.50 37.51 20.16
CA SER A 626 -73.37 38.23 20.77
C SER A 626 -72.12 37.43 21.17
N ARG A 627 -71.02 37.95 20.62
CA ARG A 627 -69.62 37.90 21.05
C ARG A 627 -69.46 38.22 22.55
N ALA A 628 -68.77 37.37 23.31
CA ALA A 628 -68.16 37.71 24.60
C ALA A 628 -66.92 36.86 24.86
N ALA A 629 -65.89 37.49 25.41
CA ALA A 629 -64.56 36.97 25.69
C ALA A 629 -64.50 36.10 26.95
N GLY A 630 -63.56 35.15 27.01
CA GLY A 630 -63.22 34.38 28.23
C GLY A 630 -62.19 33.28 27.99
N THR A 631 -61.10 33.33 28.74
CA THR A 631 -59.81 32.61 28.69
C THR A 631 -59.83 31.12 29.18
N PRO A 632 -58.70 30.37 29.17
CA PRO A 632 -58.63 28.96 28.73
C PRO A 632 -58.59 27.88 29.84
N GLY A 633 -58.89 26.62 29.47
CA GLY A 633 -58.66 25.41 30.30
C GLY A 633 -58.96 24.11 29.54
N PRO A 634 -58.35 22.96 29.88
CA PRO A 634 -57.78 22.05 28.88
C PRO A 634 -58.66 20.90 28.39
N ARG A 635 -58.26 20.46 27.19
CA ARG A 635 -58.79 19.44 26.29
C ARG A 635 -59.01 18.04 26.91
N LEU A 636 -60.23 17.54 26.77
CA LEU A 636 -60.52 16.12 26.51
C LEU A 636 -61.66 16.09 25.48
N GLY A 637 -61.36 15.69 24.24
CA GLY A 637 -62.35 15.71 23.16
C GLY A 637 -61.80 15.18 21.84
N LEU A 638 -61.42 13.90 21.80
CA LEU A 638 -61.10 13.21 20.54
C LEU A 638 -62.32 12.53 19.89
N LEU A 639 -63.47 12.49 20.58
CA LEU A 639 -64.66 11.76 20.11
C LEU A 639 -65.67 12.63 19.34
N ASP A 640 -65.65 13.95 19.51
CA ASP A 640 -66.60 14.86 18.83
C ASP A 640 -66.18 15.27 17.40
N SER A 641 -64.92 15.03 17.02
CA SER A 641 -64.43 15.37 15.67
C SER A 641 -64.79 14.28 14.64
N VAL A 642 -64.98 13.03 15.07
CA VAL A 642 -65.34 11.94 14.16
C VAL A 642 -66.81 12.03 13.73
N ARG A 643 -67.69 12.55 14.60
CA ARG A 643 -69.13 12.66 14.30
C ARG A 643 -69.48 13.78 13.32
N LYS A 644 -68.60 14.76 13.11
CA LYS A 644 -68.80 15.86 12.16
C LYS A 644 -68.21 15.60 10.77
N LEU A 645 -67.41 14.54 10.60
CA LEU A 645 -66.75 14.24 9.32
C LEU A 645 -67.44 13.15 8.47
N THR A 646 -68.39 12.39 9.03
CA THR A 646 -69.00 11.26 8.29
C THR A 646 -70.35 11.53 7.65
N GLY A 647 -70.93 12.74 7.77
CA GLY A 647 -72.07 13.19 6.94
C GLY A 647 -73.07 12.13 6.47
N LEU A 648 -73.57 11.31 7.40
CA LEU A 648 -74.65 10.34 7.25
C LEU A 648 -75.76 10.71 8.22
#